data_AF-A0A4Q9BFU2-F1
#
_entry.id   AF-A0A4Q9BFU2-F1
#
_cell.length_a   1.000
_cell.length_b   1.000
_cell.length_c   1.000
_cell.angle_alpha   90.00
_cell.angle_beta   90.00
_cell.angle_gamma   90.00
#
_symmetry.space_group_name_H-M   'P 1'
#
loop_
_entity.id
_entity.type
_entity.pdbx_description
1 polymer ?
#
loop_
_entity_poly.entity_id
_entity_poly.type
_entity_poly.pdbx_seq_one_letter_code
_entity_poly.pdbx_strand_id
1 'polypeptide(L)'
;MKKLALLYLAGMLTLAVLASFHSTSSRTSSVDTLKIPDGVDPNDENWKGIDLAPKAPVQPLTIDEQLKKFLLPAGYQMQPVLAEPQIQQPAEIVFDGNGRMYVLELRSYMLDADSKNELEPTSRISRWEDKNNDGIYETGTAFVDGLIFPRFVLPYGKNSILTMESDQDNIYKYTDTNGDGKADKKEFFTNKYGRSGNVEHQQAFLFYGMDNWLYSTYNAFRIRETPSGIIREKTGANRAQWGITQDDDGKLYFQGGASGVPSHFQFPIQYGNFEVPNELAPGFVVPYGAAVKVSDMQGGMDEIRQPDGSLNRVTGSAGNDIFRGDRLPASLRGQLFYGEPVARIVRQINPVKKEGLTTLHNVFQDQKSEFIRSTDPLFRPIDMATAPDGTMYIVDMYHGIIQEGQWTPKGSYLRMKIEQYKLDKVVGLGRIWRVSHEGFKRDTKQPRMYDEKSATLVTYLNHPNGWWQDMAQQVLVQRQDKSVVPALMAMALKGTNVNGRIHAIWTLEGLGALKVSTVAHLASDANPRIRIQALKASETLYKAGEKGLVDLYTKALKDKDNEVVMQAIFTQKFLMVPNHESSIKTTLVSNKSAGVKLIGEQIISPPKSRNFNVAELSKEQKGILERGELVFAELCSQCHGNDGMGKSMGNGKLLAPALAGSFRIQQHPEYAVRVLLHGLEGSIEGKTYAGGLMQSMKEQSDQWISDVVSYIRNGLSNDASFVSPAQVAAIRANTNKQAGMYKFESLMKQVPVEFVPDQSWKFYASHTASTRVGGNASPKSAFNYEGWSTGKTQEKDMVFQVEFPAEFTFSEFHFTSNSGFKKGQRPKAGETPEFTHTYPRNITVEASTNGSDWKVVQANVKGTQGDNIITLPATRAKFMRLKLAEGVTAAVDDVTPWSMRSMKIFGLR
;
A
#
# COMPACT_ATOMS: atom_id res chain seq x y z
N MET A 1 -43.54 -3.38 -34.07
CA MET A 1 -44.20 -2.07 -34.28
C MET A 1 -45.43 -1.99 -33.38
N LYS A 2 -45.68 -0.83 -32.72
CA LYS A 2 -46.98 -0.16 -32.46
C LYS A 2 -48.24 -1.06 -32.35
N LYS A 3 -49.10 -0.97 -31.33
CA LYS A 3 -49.55 0.16 -30.47
C LYS A 3 -50.19 -0.40 -29.17
N LEU A 4 -49.95 0.17 -27.98
CA LEU A 4 -50.76 1.19 -27.27
C LEU A 4 -52.23 0.77 -26.97
N ALA A 5 -52.89 1.20 -25.89
CA ALA A 5 -52.52 1.76 -24.57
C ALA A 5 -53.84 2.05 -23.82
N LEU A 6 -53.89 1.99 -22.48
CA LEU A 6 -55.10 2.37 -21.72
C LEU A 6 -54.85 3.56 -20.77
N LEU A 7 -55.69 4.58 -20.92
CA LEU A 7 -55.70 5.92 -20.32
C LEU A 7 -57.18 6.37 -20.26
N TYR A 8 -57.67 7.25 -19.38
CA TYR A 8 -57.21 7.85 -18.11
C TYR A 8 -58.42 8.64 -17.52
N LEU A 9 -58.30 9.25 -16.33
CA LEU A 9 -59.27 10.24 -15.75
C LEU A 9 -60.69 9.70 -15.37
N ALA A 10 -61.45 10.25 -14.41
CA ALA A 10 -61.35 11.38 -13.46
C ALA A 10 -62.24 11.05 -12.20
N GLY A 11 -62.33 11.79 -11.09
CA GLY A 11 -61.61 12.97 -10.57
C GLY A 11 -62.41 13.74 -9.47
N MET A 12 -61.71 14.26 -8.45
CA MET A 12 -62.05 15.39 -7.52
C MET A 12 -63.31 15.36 -6.60
N LEU A 13 -63.09 15.57 -5.28
CA LEU A 13 -63.58 16.78 -4.56
C LEU A 13 -62.81 17.08 -3.24
N THR A 14 -62.81 18.36 -2.85
CA THR A 14 -62.20 19.10 -1.71
C THR A 14 -62.54 18.58 -0.29
N LEU A 15 -61.78 18.72 0.82
CA LEU A 15 -60.83 19.72 1.39
C LEU A 15 -61.46 20.77 2.37
N ALA A 16 -60.85 20.93 3.57
CA ALA A 16 -61.09 21.93 4.66
C ALA A 16 -62.29 21.68 5.65
N VAL A 17 -62.27 22.00 6.97
CA VAL A 17 -61.25 22.54 7.93
C VAL A 17 -61.74 22.42 9.42
N LEU A 18 -60.87 22.69 10.42
CA LEU A 18 -61.11 23.05 11.86
C LEU A 18 -61.23 21.98 12.99
N ALA A 19 -60.07 21.69 13.60
CA ALA A 19 -59.70 21.72 15.04
C ALA A 19 -60.68 21.50 16.23
N SER A 20 -60.32 20.54 17.11
CA SER A 20 -60.30 20.64 18.59
C SER A 20 -59.65 19.37 19.20
N PHE A 21 -58.42 19.40 19.73
CA PHE A 21 -57.99 19.72 21.12
C PHE A 21 -58.03 18.54 22.13
N HIS A 22 -56.90 18.36 22.86
CA HIS A 22 -56.58 17.35 23.90
C HIS A 22 -56.29 15.92 23.36
N SER A 23 -55.29 15.17 23.85
CA SER A 23 -54.40 15.37 25.01
C SER A 23 -52.95 14.97 24.67
N THR A 24 -51.98 15.79 25.04
CA THR A 24 -50.55 15.49 24.93
C THR A 24 -50.11 14.51 26.01
N SER A 25 -50.01 13.22 25.69
CA SER A 25 -49.18 12.30 26.48
C SER A 25 -47.71 12.55 26.14
N SER A 26 -47.09 13.48 26.85
CA SER A 26 -45.64 13.65 26.84
C SER A 26 -44.98 12.46 27.55
N ARG A 27 -44.83 11.34 26.84
CA ARG A 27 -43.76 10.39 27.17
C ARG A 27 -42.43 11.03 26.77
N THR A 28 -41.95 11.93 27.62
CA THR A 28 -40.52 12.20 27.74
C THR A 28 -39.87 10.86 28.08
N SER A 29 -39.36 10.16 27.07
CA SER A 29 -38.30 9.19 27.30
C SER A 29 -37.20 9.92 28.08
N SER A 30 -36.77 9.37 29.21
CA SER A 30 -35.61 9.89 29.92
C SER A 30 -34.47 10.00 28.92
N VAL A 31 -34.07 11.24 28.61
CA VAL A 31 -32.80 11.47 27.92
C VAL A 31 -31.75 11.10 28.95
N ASP A 32 -31.19 9.89 28.81
CA ASP A 32 -30.07 9.47 29.64
C ASP A 32 -28.98 10.52 29.47
N THR A 33 -28.78 11.30 30.53
CA THR A 33 -27.82 12.39 30.52
C THR A 33 -26.46 11.75 30.53
N LEU A 34 -25.71 11.93 29.44
CA LEU A 34 -24.35 11.45 29.34
C LEU A 34 -23.54 12.04 30.50
N LYS A 35 -22.82 11.16 31.20
CA LYS A 35 -21.98 11.51 32.34
C LYS A 35 -20.56 11.06 32.03
N ILE A 36 -19.61 11.75 32.66
CA ILE A 36 -18.21 11.31 32.68
C ILE A 36 -18.19 9.91 33.32
N PRO A 37 -17.51 8.91 32.72
CA PRO A 37 -17.49 7.55 33.25
C PRO A 37 -16.86 7.44 34.64
N ASP A 38 -17.30 6.46 35.43
CA ASP A 38 -16.75 6.19 36.75
C ASP A 38 -15.23 5.93 36.68
N GLY A 39 -14.47 6.59 37.55
CA GLY A 39 -13.00 6.48 37.63
C GLY A 39 -12.22 7.42 36.72
N VAL A 40 -12.87 8.23 35.89
CA VAL A 40 -12.22 9.32 35.13
C VAL A 40 -12.18 10.60 35.99
N ASP A 41 -11.02 11.26 36.09
CA ASP A 41 -10.92 12.58 36.71
C ASP A 41 -11.51 13.65 35.78
N PRO A 42 -12.57 14.39 36.17
CA PRO A 42 -13.14 15.45 35.35
C PRO A 42 -12.21 16.66 35.13
N ASN A 43 -11.07 16.72 35.83
CA ASN A 43 -10.04 17.75 35.66
C ASN A 43 -8.88 17.33 34.75
N ASP A 44 -8.85 16.07 34.30
CA ASP A 44 -7.89 15.56 33.32
C ASP A 44 -7.96 16.37 32.02
N GLU A 45 -6.81 16.59 31.37
CA GLU A 45 -6.68 17.47 30.19
C GLU A 45 -7.56 17.01 29.02
N ASN A 46 -7.86 15.71 28.90
CA ASN A 46 -8.75 15.18 27.87
C ASN A 46 -10.24 15.45 28.15
N TRP A 47 -10.63 15.76 29.39
CA TRP A 47 -12.03 15.86 29.84
C TRP A 47 -12.43 17.23 30.40
N LYS A 48 -11.44 18.03 30.85
CA LYS A 48 -11.67 19.30 31.52
C LYS A 48 -12.50 20.26 30.67
N GLY A 49 -13.69 20.63 31.19
CA GLY A 49 -14.62 21.52 30.51
C GLY A 49 -15.46 20.86 29.40
N ILE A 50 -15.54 19.53 29.34
CA ILE A 50 -16.40 18.81 28.40
C ILE A 50 -17.89 19.18 28.58
N ASP A 51 -18.52 19.61 27.50
CA ASP A 51 -19.97 19.78 27.43
C ASP A 51 -20.64 18.44 27.06
N LEU A 52 -21.37 17.83 28.00
CA LEU A 52 -22.20 16.64 27.82
C LEU A 52 -23.71 16.91 27.89
N ALA A 53 -24.13 18.19 27.86
CA ALA A 53 -25.55 18.52 27.78
C ALA A 53 -26.17 17.95 26.50
N PRO A 54 -27.44 17.51 26.50
CA PRO A 54 -28.08 16.95 25.30
C PRO A 54 -28.01 17.88 24.09
N LYS A 55 -27.71 17.33 22.92
CA LYS A 55 -27.59 18.05 21.65
C LYS A 55 -28.59 17.53 20.62
N ALA A 56 -28.90 18.36 19.63
CA ALA A 56 -29.59 17.90 18.44
C ALA A 56 -28.67 16.92 17.67
N PRO A 57 -29.19 15.78 17.18
CA PRO A 57 -28.43 14.88 16.32
C PRO A 57 -27.92 15.60 15.07
N VAL A 58 -26.68 15.33 14.65
CA VAL A 58 -26.19 15.77 13.35
C VAL A 58 -27.03 15.10 12.27
N GLN A 59 -27.47 15.88 11.29
CA GLN A 59 -28.24 15.42 10.13
C GLN A 59 -27.39 15.60 8.86
N PRO A 60 -27.44 14.64 7.91
CA PRO A 60 -26.84 14.86 6.60
C PRO A 60 -27.57 15.98 5.86
N LEU A 61 -26.81 16.86 5.21
CA LEU A 61 -27.31 17.90 4.34
C LEU A 61 -27.48 17.37 2.92
N THR A 62 -28.35 17.96 2.12
CA THR A 62 -28.31 17.74 0.65
C THR A 62 -27.02 18.32 0.04
N ILE A 63 -26.73 17.96 -1.21
CA ILE A 63 -25.57 18.47 -1.97
C ILE A 63 -25.59 20.01 -2.01
N ASP A 64 -26.73 20.61 -2.36
CA ASP A 64 -26.92 22.07 -2.43
C ASP A 64 -26.87 22.78 -1.07
N GLU A 65 -27.11 22.06 0.02
CA GLU A 65 -26.98 22.60 1.38
C GLU A 65 -25.53 22.52 1.88
N GLN A 66 -24.80 21.43 1.63
CA GLN A 66 -23.38 21.35 1.95
C GLN A 66 -22.55 22.33 1.09
N LEU A 67 -22.91 22.54 -0.18
CA LEU A 67 -22.25 23.54 -1.03
C LEU A 67 -22.23 24.93 -0.40
N LYS A 68 -23.29 25.30 0.33
CA LYS A 68 -23.41 26.58 1.08
C LYS A 68 -22.62 26.61 2.40
N LYS A 69 -22.01 25.48 2.81
CA LYS A 69 -21.20 25.37 4.04
C LYS A 69 -19.70 25.52 3.80
N PHE A 70 -19.26 25.42 2.54
CA PHE A 70 -17.87 25.65 2.15
C PHE A 70 -17.49 27.13 2.22
N LEU A 71 -16.32 27.40 2.77
CA LEU A 71 -15.66 28.70 2.80
C LEU A 71 -14.40 28.56 1.94
N LEU A 72 -14.37 29.32 0.84
CA LEU A 72 -13.38 29.24 -0.24
C LEU A 72 -12.74 30.62 -0.46
N PRO A 73 -11.48 30.71 -0.93
CA PRO A 73 -10.90 31.95 -1.42
C PRO A 73 -11.70 32.50 -2.60
N ALA A 74 -11.64 33.82 -2.80
CA ALA A 74 -12.35 34.49 -3.88
C ALA A 74 -12.04 33.87 -5.26
N GLY A 75 -13.06 33.73 -6.10
CA GLY A 75 -12.97 33.12 -7.42
C GLY A 75 -13.05 31.60 -7.45
N TYR A 76 -12.88 30.89 -6.33
CA TYR A 76 -12.99 29.41 -6.28
C TYR A 76 -14.42 28.93 -6.01
N GLN A 77 -14.80 27.81 -6.64
CA GLN A 77 -16.10 27.18 -6.48
C GLN A 77 -15.97 25.65 -6.42
N MET A 78 -16.74 25.00 -5.55
CA MET A 78 -16.90 23.55 -5.48
C MET A 78 -18.06 23.11 -6.39
N GLN A 79 -17.88 22.03 -7.14
CA GLN A 79 -18.89 21.47 -8.05
C GLN A 79 -19.06 19.97 -7.78
N PRO A 80 -20.29 19.43 -7.67
CA PRO A 80 -20.49 18.01 -7.50
C PRO A 80 -20.15 17.26 -8.80
N VAL A 81 -19.43 16.14 -8.67
CA VAL A 81 -19.00 15.27 -9.79
C VAL A 81 -19.72 13.93 -9.73
N LEU A 82 -19.80 13.35 -8.53
CA LEU A 82 -20.40 12.06 -8.21
C LEU A 82 -20.72 12.04 -6.70
N ALA A 83 -21.84 11.44 -6.30
CA ALA A 83 -22.31 11.48 -4.92
C ALA A 83 -23.15 10.24 -4.58
N GLU A 84 -23.60 10.11 -3.32
CA GLU A 84 -24.62 9.13 -2.95
C GLU A 84 -25.94 9.32 -3.73
N PRO A 85 -26.72 8.25 -3.95
CA PRO A 85 -26.48 6.84 -3.58
C PRO A 85 -25.55 6.05 -4.52
N GLN A 86 -25.04 6.66 -5.60
CA GLN A 86 -24.19 5.98 -6.60
C GLN A 86 -22.91 5.39 -5.97
N ILE A 87 -22.26 6.17 -5.12
CA ILE A 87 -21.09 5.80 -4.31
C ILE A 87 -21.40 5.92 -2.82
N GLN A 88 -20.64 5.22 -1.98
CA GLN A 88 -20.75 5.26 -0.52
C GLN A 88 -19.37 5.11 0.13
N GLN A 89 -19.09 5.91 1.16
CA GLN A 89 -17.83 5.92 1.90
C GLN A 89 -16.59 5.86 0.97
N PRO A 90 -16.51 6.75 -0.05
CA PRO A 90 -15.37 6.78 -0.95
C PRO A 90 -14.11 7.09 -0.15
N ALA A 91 -12.99 6.49 -0.56
CA ALA A 91 -11.73 6.50 0.18
C ALA A 91 -10.50 6.86 -0.68
N GLU A 92 -10.56 6.59 -1.99
CA GLU A 92 -9.54 6.97 -2.97
C GLU A 92 -10.22 7.16 -4.34
N ILE A 93 -9.75 8.11 -5.14
CA ILE A 93 -10.09 8.22 -6.57
C ILE A 93 -8.84 8.23 -7.44
N VAL A 94 -8.93 7.61 -8.61
CA VAL A 94 -7.85 7.72 -9.60
C VAL A 94 -8.37 7.50 -11.01
N PHE A 95 -7.74 8.16 -12.00
CA PHE A 95 -8.18 8.15 -13.40
C PHE A 95 -7.26 7.29 -14.27
N ASP A 96 -7.85 6.47 -15.17
CA ASP A 96 -7.10 5.66 -16.13
C ASP A 96 -6.81 6.37 -17.46
N GLY A 97 -6.04 5.74 -18.36
CA GLY A 97 -5.63 6.32 -19.65
C GLY A 97 -6.77 6.73 -20.59
N ASN A 98 -8.01 6.35 -20.34
CA ASN A 98 -9.20 6.80 -21.06
C ASN A 98 -10.06 7.79 -20.25
N GLY A 99 -9.51 8.37 -19.17
CA GLY A 99 -10.15 9.34 -18.30
C GLY A 99 -11.22 8.76 -17.39
N ARG A 100 -11.32 7.42 -17.26
CA ARG A 100 -12.34 6.77 -16.44
C ARG A 100 -11.93 6.83 -14.98
N MET A 101 -12.84 7.28 -14.12
CA MET A 101 -12.60 7.42 -12.68
C MET A 101 -12.90 6.11 -11.97
N TYR A 102 -11.91 5.54 -11.29
CA TYR A 102 -12.13 4.48 -10.32
C TYR A 102 -12.31 5.08 -8.94
N VAL A 103 -13.25 4.55 -8.17
CA VAL A 103 -13.56 4.99 -6.81
C VAL A 103 -13.47 3.78 -5.88
N LEU A 104 -12.60 3.87 -4.87
CA LEU A 104 -12.50 2.89 -3.81
C LEU A 104 -13.54 3.22 -2.73
N GLU A 105 -14.40 2.27 -2.36
CA GLU A 105 -15.53 2.47 -1.46
C GLU A 105 -15.44 1.55 -0.23
N LEU A 106 -15.15 2.11 0.95
CA LEU A 106 -15.00 1.39 2.23
C LEU A 106 -16.35 1.18 2.91
N ARG A 107 -17.30 0.53 2.23
CA ARG A 107 -18.74 0.49 2.59
C ARG A 107 -19.07 -0.11 3.97
N SER A 108 -18.14 -0.85 4.59
CA SER A 108 -18.29 -1.44 5.91
C SER A 108 -17.71 -0.61 7.06
N TYR A 109 -17.11 0.56 6.80
CA TYR A 109 -16.35 1.34 7.78
C TYR A 109 -17.25 2.06 8.79
N MET A 110 -17.03 1.84 10.09
CA MET A 110 -17.73 2.56 11.18
C MET A 110 -19.26 2.64 11.05
N LEU A 111 -19.91 1.59 10.53
CA LEU A 111 -21.37 1.54 10.34
C LEU A 111 -22.17 1.60 11.66
N ASP A 112 -21.54 1.26 12.78
CA ASP A 112 -21.96 1.67 14.12
C ASP A 112 -20.76 2.02 15.00
N ALA A 113 -21.00 2.67 16.14
CA ALA A 113 -19.94 3.11 17.05
C ALA A 113 -19.19 1.97 17.75
N ASP A 114 -19.66 0.72 17.65
CA ASP A 114 -19.00 -0.49 18.17
C ASP A 114 -18.19 -1.23 17.07
N SER A 115 -18.11 -0.69 15.85
CA SER A 115 -17.43 -1.30 14.67
C SER A 115 -17.91 -2.70 14.31
N LYS A 116 -19.19 -3.02 14.50
CA LYS A 116 -19.67 -4.38 14.19
C LYS A 116 -19.56 -4.67 12.69
N ASN A 117 -19.08 -5.88 12.38
CA ASN A 117 -19.07 -6.44 11.04
C ASN A 117 -18.23 -5.65 10.01
N GLU A 118 -17.23 -4.89 10.46
CA GLU A 118 -16.34 -4.11 9.58
C GLU A 118 -15.61 -4.95 8.53
N LEU A 119 -15.36 -6.22 8.82
CA LEU A 119 -14.69 -7.16 7.91
C LEU A 119 -15.64 -7.99 7.04
N GLU A 120 -16.92 -7.61 6.96
CA GLU A 120 -17.81 -8.21 5.98
C GLU A 120 -17.44 -7.77 4.55
N PRO A 121 -17.38 -8.70 3.58
CA PRO A 121 -16.98 -8.44 2.20
C PRO A 121 -18.08 -7.66 1.44
N THR A 122 -18.23 -6.39 1.75
CA THR A 122 -19.29 -5.48 1.24
C THR A 122 -18.74 -4.18 0.66
N SER A 123 -17.44 -3.93 0.86
CA SER A 123 -16.71 -2.84 0.23
C SER A 123 -16.40 -3.18 -1.24
N ARG A 124 -16.11 -2.18 -2.07
CA ARG A 124 -15.92 -2.39 -3.51
C ARG A 124 -15.01 -1.35 -4.14
N ILE A 125 -14.65 -1.57 -5.41
CA ILE A 125 -14.07 -0.57 -6.29
C ILE A 125 -15.02 -0.41 -7.48
N SER A 126 -15.55 0.79 -7.68
CA SER A 126 -16.42 1.12 -8.83
C SER A 126 -15.66 1.89 -9.92
N ARG A 127 -16.16 1.83 -11.16
CA ARG A 127 -15.63 2.56 -12.31
C ARG A 127 -16.74 3.44 -12.91
N TRP A 128 -16.40 4.70 -13.19
CA TRP A 128 -17.30 5.73 -13.67
C TRP A 128 -16.75 6.46 -14.88
N GLU A 129 -17.64 6.93 -15.74
CA GLU A 129 -17.35 7.54 -17.04
C GLU A 129 -18.30 8.74 -17.26
N ASP A 130 -17.74 9.91 -17.57
CA ASP A 130 -18.45 11.09 -18.10
C ASP A 130 -18.68 10.88 -19.61
N LYS A 131 -19.88 10.40 -19.98
CA LYS A 131 -20.16 9.98 -21.37
C LYS A 131 -20.65 11.11 -22.26
N ASN A 132 -21.37 12.07 -21.68
CA ASN A 132 -21.87 13.23 -22.41
C ASN A 132 -20.83 14.38 -22.49
N ASN A 133 -19.72 14.27 -21.75
CA ASN A 133 -18.67 15.28 -21.60
C ASN A 133 -19.20 16.60 -21.03
N ASP A 134 -20.07 16.55 -20.02
CA ASP A 134 -20.53 17.71 -19.25
C ASP A 134 -19.67 17.97 -17.98
N GLY A 135 -18.93 16.97 -17.53
CA GLY A 135 -18.04 17.03 -16.36
C GLY A 135 -18.62 16.39 -15.10
N ILE A 136 -19.74 15.69 -15.20
CA ILE A 136 -20.32 14.81 -14.18
C ILE A 136 -20.02 13.35 -14.60
N TYR A 137 -19.74 12.47 -13.64
CA TYR A 137 -19.40 11.07 -13.93
C TYR A 137 -20.64 10.20 -13.70
N GLU A 138 -21.58 10.24 -14.66
CA GLU A 138 -22.94 9.73 -14.50
C GLU A 138 -23.11 8.24 -14.80
N THR A 139 -22.21 7.64 -15.59
CA THR A 139 -22.31 6.23 -15.98
C THR A 139 -21.26 5.37 -15.26
N GLY A 140 -21.68 4.37 -14.48
CA GLY A 140 -20.73 3.47 -13.80
C GLY A 140 -21.28 2.15 -13.28
N THR A 141 -20.39 1.31 -12.78
CA THR A 141 -20.66 -0.02 -12.21
C THR A 141 -19.63 -0.34 -11.11
N ALA A 142 -19.93 -1.31 -10.24
CA ALA A 142 -18.88 -2.00 -9.49
C ALA A 142 -17.94 -2.69 -10.51
N PHE A 143 -16.64 -2.40 -10.42
CA PHE A 143 -15.60 -3.01 -11.25
C PHE A 143 -15.03 -4.26 -10.57
N VAL A 144 -14.78 -4.18 -9.26
CA VAL A 144 -14.57 -5.33 -8.37
C VAL A 144 -15.48 -5.13 -7.17
N ASP A 145 -16.26 -6.16 -6.81
CA ASP A 145 -17.25 -6.12 -5.74
C ASP A 145 -16.96 -7.20 -4.68
N GLY A 146 -17.55 -7.07 -3.50
CA GLY A 146 -17.42 -8.06 -2.41
C GLY A 146 -16.03 -8.13 -1.78
N LEU A 147 -15.39 -6.97 -1.56
CA LEU A 147 -14.06 -6.83 -0.97
C LEU A 147 -14.15 -6.52 0.53
N ILE A 148 -13.16 -6.98 1.30
CA ILE A 148 -12.92 -6.59 2.69
C ILE A 148 -11.93 -5.43 2.71
N PHE A 149 -12.40 -4.21 3.02
CA PHE A 149 -11.59 -2.97 3.05
C PHE A 149 -10.50 -2.95 1.95
N PRO A 150 -10.86 -2.70 0.67
CA PRO A 150 -9.86 -2.49 -0.37
C PRO A 150 -8.84 -1.43 0.07
N ARG A 151 -7.56 -1.67 -0.19
CA ARG A 151 -6.47 -0.84 0.34
C ARG A 151 -5.92 0.19 -0.62
N PHE A 152 -6.14 0.02 -1.92
CA PHE A 152 -5.85 1.03 -2.94
C PHE A 152 -6.47 0.63 -4.29
N VAL A 153 -6.50 1.55 -5.25
CA VAL A 153 -6.85 1.31 -6.65
C VAL A 153 -5.84 1.98 -7.60
N LEU A 154 -5.10 1.17 -8.37
CA LEU A 154 -4.16 1.67 -9.38
C LEU A 154 -4.43 1.07 -10.77
N PRO A 155 -4.93 1.84 -11.75
CA PRO A 155 -4.99 1.45 -13.15
C PRO A 155 -3.63 1.00 -13.68
N TYR A 156 -3.60 -0.21 -14.25
CA TYR A 156 -2.36 -0.88 -14.62
C TYR A 156 -2.50 -1.66 -15.93
N GLY A 157 -2.62 -0.89 -17.01
CA GLY A 157 -2.90 -1.37 -18.36
C GLY A 157 -4.37 -1.18 -18.75
N LYS A 158 -4.69 -1.47 -20.01
CA LYS A 158 -6.07 -1.32 -20.54
C LYS A 158 -7.04 -2.21 -19.73
N ASN A 159 -8.14 -1.61 -19.28
CA ASN A 159 -9.20 -2.30 -18.53
C ASN A 159 -8.72 -3.09 -17.31
N SER A 160 -7.63 -2.66 -16.66
CA SER A 160 -7.04 -3.37 -15.53
C SER A 160 -6.72 -2.45 -14.35
N ILE A 161 -6.88 -2.95 -13.12
CA ILE A 161 -6.38 -2.31 -11.89
C ILE A 161 -5.52 -3.27 -11.06
N LEU A 162 -4.67 -2.72 -10.21
CA LEU A 162 -4.07 -3.40 -9.05
C LEU A 162 -4.82 -2.99 -7.79
N THR A 163 -5.10 -3.96 -6.92
CA THR A 163 -5.67 -3.73 -5.57
C THR A 163 -5.32 -4.89 -4.63
N MET A 164 -5.52 -4.68 -3.33
CA MET A 164 -5.48 -5.71 -2.27
C MET A 164 -6.52 -5.38 -1.19
N GLU A 165 -6.81 -6.35 -0.33
CA GLU A 165 -7.75 -6.23 0.79
C GLU A 165 -6.99 -6.09 2.13
N SER A 166 -7.65 -5.59 3.17
CA SER A 166 -7.12 -5.62 4.53
C SER A 166 -6.74 -7.04 4.95
N ASP A 167 -5.67 -7.14 5.73
CA ASP A 167 -5.16 -8.40 6.29
C ASP A 167 -4.70 -9.45 5.26
N GLN A 168 -4.58 -9.09 3.99
CA GLN A 168 -4.02 -9.95 2.93
C GLN A 168 -2.56 -9.60 2.63
N ASP A 169 -1.79 -10.56 2.10
CA ASP A 169 -0.41 -10.30 1.66
C ASP A 169 -0.30 -9.85 0.19
N ASN A 170 -1.26 -10.29 -0.62
CA ASN A 170 -1.14 -10.36 -2.06
C ASN A 170 -1.85 -9.19 -2.75
N ILE A 171 -1.14 -8.53 -3.66
CA ILE A 171 -1.71 -7.63 -4.65
C ILE A 171 -2.15 -8.46 -5.85
N TYR A 172 -3.37 -8.22 -6.32
CA TYR A 172 -3.91 -8.85 -7.51
C TYR A 172 -4.18 -7.82 -8.60
N LYS A 173 -3.95 -8.23 -9.85
CA LYS A 173 -4.42 -7.54 -11.04
C LYS A 173 -5.82 -8.04 -11.39
N TYR A 174 -6.78 -7.13 -11.43
CA TYR A 174 -8.15 -7.39 -11.87
C TYR A 174 -8.33 -6.80 -13.26
N THR A 175 -8.87 -7.59 -14.21
CA THR A 175 -9.03 -7.20 -15.62
C THR A 175 -10.46 -7.46 -16.08
N ASP A 176 -11.02 -6.51 -16.83
CA ASP A 176 -12.26 -6.59 -17.60
C ASP A 176 -11.90 -7.03 -19.03
N THR A 177 -12.08 -8.32 -19.33
CA THR A 177 -11.67 -8.91 -20.63
C THR A 177 -12.76 -8.87 -21.70
N ASN A 178 -14.03 -8.70 -21.31
CA ASN A 178 -15.18 -8.66 -22.23
C ASN A 178 -15.63 -7.24 -22.62
N GLY A 179 -15.21 -6.20 -21.89
CA GLY A 179 -15.55 -4.79 -22.10
C GLY A 179 -16.83 -4.30 -21.43
N ASP A 180 -17.45 -5.10 -20.55
CA ASP A 180 -18.77 -4.81 -19.95
C ASP A 180 -18.74 -3.81 -18.78
N GLY A 181 -17.55 -3.51 -18.25
CA GLY A 181 -17.38 -2.64 -17.08
C GLY A 181 -16.93 -3.35 -15.80
N LYS A 182 -16.82 -4.68 -15.79
CA LYS A 182 -16.54 -5.48 -14.60
C LYS A 182 -15.32 -6.36 -14.81
N ALA A 183 -14.51 -6.53 -13.76
CA ALA A 183 -13.40 -7.46 -13.81
C ALA A 183 -13.90 -8.91 -13.78
N ASP A 184 -13.60 -9.66 -14.84
CA ASP A 184 -13.90 -11.09 -14.99
C ASP A 184 -12.66 -11.97 -14.73
N LYS A 185 -11.47 -11.37 -14.64
CA LYS A 185 -10.18 -12.06 -14.45
C LYS A 185 -9.40 -11.47 -13.27
N LYS A 186 -8.94 -12.34 -12.35
CA LYS A 186 -8.07 -12.01 -11.19
C LYS A 186 -6.74 -12.75 -11.33
N GLU A 187 -5.63 -12.03 -11.35
CA GLU A 187 -4.27 -12.56 -11.50
C GLU A 187 -3.38 -12.12 -10.34
N PHE A 188 -2.53 -13.02 -9.82
CA PHE A 188 -1.54 -12.64 -8.82
C PHE A 188 -0.51 -11.69 -9.43
N PHE A 189 -0.22 -10.58 -8.75
CA PHE A 189 0.79 -9.61 -9.19
C PHE A 189 2.04 -9.66 -8.30
N THR A 190 1.88 -9.50 -6.98
CA THR A 190 2.98 -9.56 -6.00
C THR A 190 2.48 -9.80 -4.58
N ASN A 191 3.39 -9.94 -3.62
CA ASN A 191 3.13 -10.26 -2.20
C ASN A 191 4.02 -9.41 -1.26
N LYS A 192 4.08 -9.74 0.04
CA LYS A 192 4.78 -9.01 1.11
C LYS A 192 4.26 -7.59 1.36
N TYR A 193 2.99 -7.36 1.11
CA TYR A 193 2.33 -6.11 1.49
C TYR A 193 1.54 -6.24 2.79
N GLY A 194 1.29 -7.42 3.33
CA GLY A 194 0.26 -7.54 4.36
C GLY A 194 0.65 -7.06 5.76
N ARG A 195 -0.37 -6.55 6.45
CA ARG A 195 -0.37 -6.09 7.85
C ARG A 195 -1.64 -6.55 8.53
N SER A 196 -1.78 -6.23 9.81
CA SER A 196 -2.97 -6.57 10.59
C SER A 196 -3.28 -5.53 11.64
N GLY A 197 -4.52 -5.58 12.13
CA GLY A 197 -5.00 -4.68 13.18
C GLY A 197 -5.72 -3.51 12.55
N ASN A 198 -5.70 -2.38 13.25
CA ASN A 198 -6.39 -1.17 12.86
C ASN A 198 -6.10 -0.78 11.40
N VAL A 199 -7.14 -0.45 10.63
CA VAL A 199 -7.10 -0.16 9.19
C VAL A 199 -6.32 1.11 8.87
N GLU A 200 -6.30 2.11 9.76
CA GLU A 200 -5.43 3.29 9.70
C GLU A 200 -3.95 2.93 9.85
N HIS A 201 -3.65 1.73 10.37
CA HIS A 201 -2.31 1.15 10.50
C HIS A 201 -1.92 0.16 9.39
N GLN A 202 -2.72 0.08 8.32
CA GLN A 202 -2.44 -0.71 7.11
C GLN A 202 -2.18 0.21 5.90
N GLN A 203 -1.51 -0.30 4.87
CA GLN A 203 -1.27 0.37 3.59
C GLN A 203 -2.57 0.93 3.02
N ALA A 204 -2.55 2.13 2.43
CA ALA A 204 -3.77 2.78 1.94
C ALA A 204 -3.67 3.38 0.51
N PHE A 205 -2.49 3.35 -0.10
CA PHE A 205 -2.27 3.86 -1.47
C PHE A 205 -1.16 3.04 -2.15
N LEU A 206 -1.23 2.90 -3.48
CA LEU A 206 -0.18 2.35 -4.34
C LEU A 206 0.01 3.27 -5.56
N PHE A 207 1.20 3.85 -5.71
CA PHE A 207 1.49 4.91 -6.66
C PHE A 207 2.50 4.48 -7.74
N TYR A 208 2.26 4.85 -9.00
CA TYR A 208 3.22 4.68 -10.10
C TYR A 208 4.14 5.90 -10.21
N GLY A 209 5.36 5.79 -9.70
CA GLY A 209 6.36 6.85 -9.76
C GLY A 209 6.88 7.09 -11.18
N MET A 210 7.27 8.34 -11.45
CA MET A 210 7.92 8.77 -12.70
C MET A 210 9.21 7.97 -13.01
N ASP A 211 9.84 7.35 -12.02
CA ASP A 211 11.00 6.48 -12.18
C ASP A 211 10.65 5.03 -12.59
N ASN A 212 9.39 4.77 -12.95
CA ASN A 212 8.82 3.47 -13.33
C ASN A 212 8.78 2.44 -12.17
N TRP A 213 8.89 2.90 -10.91
CA TRP A 213 8.71 2.08 -9.72
C TRP A 213 7.34 2.31 -9.07
N LEU A 214 6.82 1.28 -8.40
CA LEU A 214 5.61 1.31 -7.59
C LEU A 214 5.96 1.48 -6.11
N TYR A 215 5.27 2.40 -5.45
CA TYR A 215 5.46 2.76 -4.04
C TYR A 215 4.14 2.64 -3.28
N SER A 216 4.14 2.15 -2.04
CA SER A 216 2.96 2.20 -1.17
C SER A 216 3.24 2.98 0.11
N THR A 217 2.18 3.40 0.80
CA THR A 217 2.32 3.81 2.21
C THR A 217 2.75 2.63 3.08
N TYR A 218 3.19 2.88 4.33
CA TYR A 218 3.76 1.92 5.29
C TYR A 218 5.03 1.11 4.94
N ASN A 219 5.24 0.74 3.68
CA ASN A 219 6.31 -0.19 3.30
C ASN A 219 7.62 0.53 2.97
N ALA A 220 8.72 0.09 3.59
CA ALA A 220 10.08 0.59 3.34
C ALA A 220 10.73 -0.13 2.14
N PHE A 221 9.96 -0.31 1.07
CA PHE A 221 10.43 -0.86 -0.20
C PHE A 221 9.59 -0.32 -1.37
N ARG A 222 10.17 -0.37 -2.56
CA ARG A 222 9.52 -0.13 -3.85
C ARG A 222 9.61 -1.38 -4.72
N ILE A 223 8.68 -1.55 -5.66
CA ILE A 223 8.71 -2.69 -6.61
C ILE A 223 8.63 -2.22 -8.06
N ARG A 224 9.04 -3.07 -9.01
CA ARG A 224 8.90 -2.78 -10.44
C ARG A 224 8.65 -4.07 -11.23
N GLU A 225 7.74 -4.01 -12.19
CA GLU A 225 7.53 -5.09 -13.14
C GLU A 225 8.64 -5.11 -14.19
N THR A 226 9.14 -6.31 -14.49
CA THR A 226 10.14 -6.58 -15.53
C THR A 226 9.70 -7.79 -16.37
N PRO A 227 10.24 -8.02 -17.58
CA PRO A 227 9.94 -9.20 -18.40
C PRO A 227 10.23 -10.57 -17.74
N SER A 228 10.92 -10.55 -16.59
CA SER A 228 11.33 -11.68 -15.75
C SER A 228 10.51 -11.84 -14.46
N GLY A 229 9.72 -10.84 -14.05
CA GLY A 229 8.99 -10.84 -12.78
C GLY A 229 9.05 -9.49 -12.05
N ILE A 230 8.61 -9.47 -10.79
CA ILE A 230 8.62 -8.28 -9.94
C ILE A 230 9.95 -8.18 -9.19
N ILE A 231 10.73 -7.14 -9.45
CA ILE A 231 11.90 -6.77 -8.63
C ILE A 231 11.47 -5.84 -7.49
N ARG A 232 12.27 -5.81 -6.42
CA ARG A 232 12.02 -5.07 -5.18
C ARG A 232 13.31 -4.47 -4.63
N GLU A 233 13.28 -3.17 -4.33
CA GLU A 233 14.38 -2.46 -3.68
C GLU A 233 13.93 -1.87 -2.35
N LYS A 234 14.80 -1.95 -1.34
CA LYS A 234 14.57 -1.29 -0.04
C LYS A 234 14.61 0.23 -0.22
N THR A 235 13.82 0.93 0.60
CA THR A 235 13.80 2.40 0.67
C THR A 235 13.92 2.85 2.13
N GLY A 236 13.96 4.16 2.37
CA GLY A 236 13.65 4.70 3.69
C GLY A 236 12.24 4.32 4.17
N ALA A 237 12.01 4.38 5.48
CA ALA A 237 10.69 4.23 6.07
C ALA A 237 9.85 5.49 5.81
N ASN A 238 8.75 5.36 5.06
CA ASN A 238 7.96 6.49 4.57
C ASN A 238 7.22 7.29 5.67
N ARG A 239 6.91 6.68 6.83
CA ARG A 239 6.08 7.29 7.90
C ARG A 239 4.69 7.74 7.40
N ALA A 240 4.20 7.10 6.34
CA ALA A 240 3.01 7.47 5.61
C ALA A 240 1.85 6.53 5.93
N GLN A 241 0.63 7.07 5.98
CA GLN A 241 -0.59 6.32 6.22
C GLN A 241 -1.55 6.48 5.05
N TRP A 242 -2.07 7.70 4.90
CA TRP A 242 -3.18 8.05 4.02
C TRP A 242 -2.77 9.09 2.97
N GLY A 243 -1.81 8.74 2.10
CA GLY A 243 -1.54 9.53 0.90
C GLY A 243 -0.11 9.43 0.37
N ILE A 244 0.01 9.56 -0.94
CA ILE A 244 1.27 9.62 -1.70
C ILE A 244 1.02 10.29 -3.07
N THR A 245 1.92 11.19 -3.47
CA THR A 245 1.93 11.84 -4.80
C THR A 245 3.37 12.15 -5.22
N GLN A 246 3.59 12.81 -6.37
CA GLN A 246 4.89 13.28 -6.83
C GLN A 246 4.85 14.69 -7.44
N ASP A 247 5.98 15.40 -7.39
CA ASP A 247 6.19 16.63 -8.15
C ASP A 247 6.64 16.38 -9.61
N ASP A 248 6.80 17.47 -10.37
CA ASP A 248 7.28 17.48 -11.76
C ASP A 248 8.70 16.92 -11.97
N ASP A 249 9.43 16.60 -10.89
CA ASP A 249 10.76 15.95 -10.93
C ASP A 249 10.73 14.50 -10.41
N GLY A 250 9.54 13.96 -10.13
CA GLY A 250 9.35 12.61 -9.61
C GLY A 250 9.89 12.44 -8.20
N LYS A 251 9.92 13.50 -7.39
CA LYS A 251 10.15 13.40 -5.95
C LYS A 251 8.80 13.12 -5.26
N LEU A 252 8.75 12.05 -4.49
CA LEU A 252 7.54 11.61 -3.79
C LEU A 252 7.25 12.47 -2.56
N TYR A 253 5.97 12.77 -2.35
CA TYR A 253 5.43 13.42 -1.15
C TYR A 253 4.43 12.46 -0.52
N PHE A 254 4.71 12.04 0.71
CA PHE A 254 3.87 11.12 1.47
C PHE A 254 3.10 11.87 2.55
N GLN A 255 1.91 11.38 2.93
CA GLN A 255 1.10 11.97 4.00
C GLN A 255 1.04 11.07 5.25
N GLY A 256 1.43 11.63 6.40
CA GLY A 256 1.23 11.02 7.71
C GLY A 256 -0.16 11.32 8.25
N GLY A 257 -0.86 10.28 8.74
CA GLY A 257 -2.21 10.39 9.31
C GLY A 257 -2.15 10.97 10.72
N ALA A 258 -1.75 10.16 11.69
CA ALA A 258 -1.66 10.48 13.11
C ALA A 258 -0.65 11.61 13.43
N SER A 259 0.37 11.81 12.58
CA SER A 259 1.27 12.97 12.69
C SER A 259 0.67 14.25 12.10
N GLY A 260 -0.37 14.14 11.26
CA GLY A 260 -1.02 15.25 10.57
C GLY A 260 -0.15 16.02 9.57
N VAL A 261 1.05 15.55 9.26
CA VAL A 261 2.06 16.28 8.44
C VAL A 261 2.66 15.44 7.32
N PRO A 262 3.07 16.07 6.20
CA PRO A 262 3.77 15.37 5.11
C PRO A 262 5.14 14.82 5.53
N SER A 263 5.64 13.84 4.79
CA SER A 263 6.97 13.26 4.96
C SER A 263 7.68 13.03 3.61
N HIS A 264 9.01 12.86 3.66
CA HIS A 264 9.91 12.62 2.50
C HIS A 264 9.92 13.69 1.40
N PHE A 265 9.30 14.83 1.63
CA PHE A 265 9.36 16.00 0.75
C PHE A 265 10.77 16.61 0.61
N GLN A 266 11.75 16.21 1.42
CA GLN A 266 13.14 16.66 1.30
C GLN A 266 13.85 16.01 0.11
N PHE A 267 13.97 14.68 0.13
CA PHE A 267 14.83 13.90 -0.75
C PHE A 267 14.14 12.62 -1.22
N PRO A 268 14.47 12.07 -2.41
CA PRO A 268 13.88 10.83 -2.89
C PRO A 268 14.12 9.65 -1.95
N ILE A 269 13.02 8.99 -1.54
CA ILE A 269 12.99 7.99 -0.45
C ILE A 269 13.89 6.76 -0.65
N GLN A 270 14.25 6.41 -1.90
CA GLN A 270 15.17 5.31 -2.20
C GLN A 270 16.59 5.56 -1.67
N TYR A 271 16.96 6.81 -1.40
CA TYR A 271 18.26 7.16 -0.82
C TYR A 271 18.32 7.08 0.71
N GLY A 272 17.20 6.75 1.36
CA GLY A 272 17.11 6.51 2.81
C GLY A 272 16.41 7.63 3.58
N ASN A 273 16.48 7.54 4.92
CA ASN A 273 15.95 8.56 5.82
C ASN A 273 17.06 9.54 6.22
N PHE A 274 16.80 10.84 6.13
CA PHE A 274 17.66 11.91 6.62
C PHE A 274 16.90 12.72 7.67
N GLU A 275 17.59 13.15 8.72
CA GLU A 275 17.01 14.04 9.75
C GLU A 275 17.26 15.50 9.35
N VAL A 276 16.21 16.25 9.05
CA VAL A 276 16.28 17.68 8.69
C VAL A 276 15.61 18.52 9.78
N PRO A 277 16.36 19.34 10.55
CA PRO A 277 15.76 20.19 11.57
C PRO A 277 14.99 21.35 10.93
N ASN A 278 13.88 21.77 11.57
CA ASN A 278 13.08 22.93 11.19
C ASN A 278 12.51 22.90 9.75
N GLU A 279 12.17 21.71 9.25
CA GLU A 279 11.60 21.51 7.92
C GLU A 279 10.13 21.95 7.76
N LEU A 280 9.47 22.30 8.85
CA LEU A 280 8.13 22.89 8.87
C LEU A 280 8.22 24.31 9.43
N ALA A 281 7.50 25.26 8.83
CA ALA A 281 7.46 26.62 9.32
C ALA A 281 6.85 26.71 10.74
N PRO A 282 7.25 27.69 11.58
CA PRO A 282 6.62 27.90 12.88
C PRO A 282 5.10 28.07 12.74
N GLY A 283 4.32 27.33 13.53
CA GLY A 283 2.85 27.33 13.45
C GLY A 283 2.23 26.38 12.42
N PHE A 284 3.01 25.73 11.55
CA PHE A 284 2.50 24.86 10.49
C PHE A 284 1.52 23.77 10.99
N VAL A 285 1.77 23.20 12.17
CA VAL A 285 0.93 22.13 12.74
C VAL A 285 -0.44 22.61 13.26
N VAL A 286 -0.71 23.91 13.27
CA VAL A 286 -1.99 24.48 13.75
C VAL A 286 -2.98 24.56 12.57
N PRO A 287 -4.15 23.89 12.62
CA PRO A 287 -5.17 23.96 11.59
C PRO A 287 -6.21 25.04 11.89
N TYR A 288 -6.63 25.79 10.87
CA TYR A 288 -7.61 26.87 11.00
C TYR A 288 -8.98 26.48 10.45
N GLY A 289 -9.61 25.47 11.06
CA GLY A 289 -10.96 25.01 10.74
C GLY A 289 -12.05 26.07 10.94
N ALA A 290 -13.29 25.76 10.55
CA ALA A 290 -14.45 26.58 10.90
C ALA A 290 -15.04 26.15 12.26
N ALA A 291 -15.96 26.96 12.81
CA ALA A 291 -16.60 26.69 14.09
C ALA A 291 -17.69 25.59 13.98
N VAL A 292 -17.25 24.33 13.88
CA VAL A 292 -18.11 23.14 13.75
C VAL A 292 -18.82 22.78 15.06
N LYS A 293 -18.23 23.09 16.22
CA LYS A 293 -18.81 22.94 17.58
C LYS A 293 -19.26 21.54 18.01
N VAL A 294 -18.82 20.48 17.30
CA VAL A 294 -19.09 19.08 17.69
C VAL A 294 -18.05 18.58 18.71
N SER A 295 -16.78 18.98 18.58
CA SER A 295 -15.69 18.55 19.46
C SER A 295 -15.47 17.02 19.48
N ASP A 296 -15.51 16.38 18.31
CA ASP A 296 -15.28 14.93 18.08
C ASP A 296 -13.80 14.58 17.85
N MET A 297 -12.90 15.13 18.67
CA MET A 297 -11.46 14.89 18.57
C MET A 297 -11.08 13.70 19.46
N GLN A 298 -10.30 12.76 18.90
CA GLN A 298 -9.87 11.55 19.61
C GLN A 298 -9.09 11.86 20.90
N GLY A 299 -8.19 12.87 20.85
CA GLY A 299 -7.39 13.31 22.00
C GLY A 299 -8.13 14.19 23.01
N GLY A 300 -9.47 14.27 22.95
CA GLY A 300 -10.25 14.98 23.95
C GLY A 300 -10.14 16.50 23.90
N MET A 301 -10.40 17.13 25.04
CA MET A 301 -10.45 18.60 25.20
C MET A 301 -9.12 19.29 24.93
N ASP A 302 -7.97 18.63 25.14
CA ASP A 302 -6.65 19.22 24.85
C ASP A 302 -6.39 19.44 23.35
N GLU A 303 -7.04 18.70 22.46
CA GLU A 303 -6.97 18.92 21.00
C GLU A 303 -7.95 19.99 20.49
N ILE A 304 -8.74 20.60 21.38
CA ILE A 304 -9.87 21.48 21.02
C ILE A 304 -9.56 22.95 21.28
N ARG A 305 -9.74 23.77 20.24
CA ARG A 305 -9.74 25.23 20.34
C ARG A 305 -11.08 25.71 20.89
N GLN A 306 -11.03 26.55 21.93
CA GLN A 306 -12.20 27.18 22.54
C GLN A 306 -12.30 28.66 22.13
N PRO A 307 -13.51 29.23 21.94
CA PRO A 307 -14.83 28.63 22.07
C PRO A 307 -15.41 28.06 20.75
N ASP A 308 -14.60 27.92 19.69
CA ASP A 308 -15.10 27.53 18.36
C ASP A 308 -15.33 26.01 18.18
N GLY A 309 -14.76 25.18 19.06
CA GLY A 309 -14.87 23.72 19.03
C GLY A 309 -14.13 23.08 17.85
N SER A 310 -13.19 23.81 17.24
CA SER A 310 -12.35 23.33 16.13
C SER A 310 -11.07 22.66 16.64
N LEU A 311 -10.37 21.97 15.74
CA LEU A 311 -9.11 21.28 16.05
C LEU A 311 -7.97 22.30 16.25
N ASN A 312 -7.13 22.11 17.27
CA ASN A 312 -6.01 23.03 17.58
C ASN A 312 -4.64 22.58 17.02
N ARG A 313 -4.45 21.28 16.73
CA ARG A 313 -3.28 20.68 16.08
C ARG A 313 -3.72 19.62 15.05
N VAL A 314 -3.05 19.51 13.91
CA VAL A 314 -3.30 18.43 12.94
C VAL A 314 -3.13 17.04 13.58
N THR A 315 -4.02 16.10 13.24
CA THR A 315 -4.13 14.78 13.91
C THR A 315 -4.59 13.63 13.02
N GLY A 316 -5.22 13.89 11.87
CA GLY A 316 -5.84 12.85 11.03
C GLY A 316 -5.69 13.10 9.54
N SER A 317 -4.68 13.87 9.13
CA SER A 317 -4.54 14.35 7.76
C SER A 317 -4.42 13.22 6.73
N ALA A 318 -5.24 13.28 5.69
CA ALA A 318 -5.44 12.24 4.70
C ALA A 318 -5.66 12.84 3.31
N GLY A 319 -5.15 12.16 2.28
CA GLY A 319 -5.28 12.55 0.89
C GLY A 319 -4.36 13.69 0.54
N ASN A 320 -3.43 13.50 -0.40
CA ASN A 320 -2.53 14.58 -0.80
C ASN A 320 -2.16 14.53 -2.27
N ASP A 321 -2.16 15.70 -2.91
CA ASP A 321 -1.66 15.85 -4.28
C ASP A 321 -0.80 17.12 -4.44
N ILE A 322 0.18 17.05 -5.34
CA ILE A 322 0.90 18.23 -5.83
C ILE A 322 0.13 18.72 -7.05
N PHE A 323 -0.49 19.90 -6.98
CA PHE A 323 -1.31 20.35 -8.10
C PHE A 323 -0.45 20.57 -9.35
N ARG A 324 -0.69 19.77 -10.39
CA ARG A 324 0.03 19.78 -11.68
C ARG A 324 -0.90 20.03 -12.88
N GLY A 325 -2.14 20.43 -12.60
CA GLY A 325 -3.15 20.74 -13.62
C GLY A 325 -2.97 22.12 -14.27
N ASP A 326 -3.72 22.36 -15.35
CA ASP A 326 -3.64 23.59 -16.13
C ASP A 326 -4.92 24.45 -16.13
N ARG A 327 -5.99 24.00 -15.47
CA ARG A 327 -7.31 24.68 -15.43
C ARG A 327 -7.67 25.28 -14.07
N LEU A 328 -6.67 25.60 -13.26
CA LEU A 328 -6.74 26.47 -12.07
C LEU A 328 -5.59 27.50 -12.13
N PRO A 329 -5.60 28.56 -11.29
CA PRO A 329 -4.56 29.59 -11.31
C PRO A 329 -3.14 29.03 -11.24
N ALA A 330 -2.25 29.53 -12.11
CA ALA A 330 -0.90 29.01 -12.28
C ALA A 330 -0.03 29.09 -11.01
N SER A 331 -0.38 29.97 -10.06
CA SER A 331 0.25 30.07 -8.74
C SER A 331 0.08 28.81 -7.88
N LEU A 332 -0.93 27.98 -8.14
CA LEU A 332 -1.12 26.70 -7.43
C LEU A 332 -0.16 25.60 -7.89
N ARG A 333 0.47 25.72 -9.07
CA ARG A 333 1.26 24.63 -9.64
C ARG A 333 2.49 24.33 -8.81
N GLY A 334 2.73 23.06 -8.53
CA GLY A 334 3.82 22.60 -7.66
C GLY A 334 3.59 22.81 -6.17
N GLN A 335 2.42 23.32 -5.76
CA GLN A 335 2.02 23.38 -4.36
C GLN A 335 1.35 22.07 -3.92
N LEU A 336 1.58 21.69 -2.67
CA LEU A 336 1.00 20.50 -2.05
C LEU A 336 -0.35 20.86 -1.44
N PHE A 337 -1.35 20.02 -1.67
CA PHE A 337 -2.63 20.07 -0.99
C PHE A 337 -2.81 18.80 -0.15
N TYR A 338 -3.48 18.91 1.01
CA TYR A 338 -3.96 17.73 1.74
C TYR A 338 -5.25 17.99 2.52
N GLY A 339 -6.02 16.93 2.80
CA GLY A 339 -7.21 16.98 3.63
C GLY A 339 -6.90 16.79 5.12
N GLU A 340 -7.56 17.53 6.00
CA GLU A 340 -7.57 17.23 7.44
C GLU A 340 -9.04 17.02 7.87
N PRO A 341 -9.55 15.78 7.78
CA PRO A 341 -10.97 15.46 7.94
C PRO A 341 -11.46 15.60 9.39
N VAL A 342 -10.55 15.68 10.37
CA VAL A 342 -10.92 16.04 11.75
C VAL A 342 -11.16 17.55 11.88
N ALA A 343 -10.44 18.39 11.13
CA ALA A 343 -10.64 19.85 11.12
C ALA A 343 -11.66 20.35 10.08
N ARG A 344 -12.13 19.49 9.15
CA ARG A 344 -13.06 19.82 8.05
C ARG A 344 -12.42 20.83 7.06
N ILE A 345 -11.15 20.61 6.72
CA ILE A 345 -10.37 21.52 5.86
C ILE A 345 -9.64 20.81 4.72
N VAL A 346 -9.36 21.55 3.65
CA VAL A 346 -8.25 21.25 2.74
C VAL A 346 -7.21 22.36 2.90
N ARG A 347 -5.97 21.95 3.13
CA ARG A 347 -4.82 22.84 3.29
C ARG A 347 -4.06 23.00 1.98
N GLN A 348 -3.49 24.18 1.77
CA GLN A 348 -2.57 24.49 0.67
C GLN A 348 -1.18 24.83 1.25
N ILE A 349 -0.13 24.23 0.67
CA ILE A 349 1.24 24.32 1.15
C ILE A 349 2.17 24.78 0.04
N ASN A 350 2.92 25.83 0.32
CA ASN A 350 4.01 26.30 -0.50
C ASN A 350 5.34 25.69 -0.01
N PRO A 351 5.99 24.79 -0.77
CA PRO A 351 7.33 24.29 -0.45
C PRO A 351 8.39 25.33 -0.85
N VAL A 352 9.07 25.91 0.14
CA VAL A 352 10.15 26.88 -0.09
C VAL A 352 11.49 26.16 -0.02
N LYS A 353 12.25 26.15 -1.12
CA LYS A 353 13.58 25.50 -1.17
C LYS A 353 14.71 26.52 -1.05
N LYS A 354 15.68 26.26 -0.17
CA LYS A 354 16.92 27.04 0.00
C LYS A 354 18.10 26.10 0.19
N GLU A 355 19.18 26.30 -0.58
CA GLU A 355 20.44 25.53 -0.43
C GLU A 355 20.29 23.99 -0.48
N GLY A 356 19.27 23.52 -1.20
CA GLY A 356 18.92 22.09 -1.32
C GLY A 356 18.02 21.54 -0.21
N LEU A 357 17.63 22.34 0.77
CA LEU A 357 16.68 21.98 1.83
C LEU A 357 15.32 22.64 1.58
N THR A 358 14.23 21.94 1.93
CA THR A 358 12.85 22.43 1.77
C THR A 358 12.24 22.74 3.14
N THR A 359 11.55 23.88 3.25
CA THR A 359 10.67 24.21 4.37
C THR A 359 9.22 24.30 3.86
N LEU A 360 8.28 23.66 4.55
CA LEU A 360 6.86 23.72 4.20
C LEU A 360 6.15 24.87 4.93
N HIS A 361 5.37 25.66 4.18
CA HIS A 361 4.59 26.79 4.69
C HIS A 361 3.10 26.61 4.36
N ASN A 362 2.21 26.74 5.34
CA ASN A 362 0.77 26.86 5.08
C ASN A 362 0.48 28.24 4.47
N VAL A 363 -0.11 28.28 3.28
CA VAL A 363 -0.35 29.51 2.51
C VAL A 363 -1.30 30.48 3.20
N PHE A 364 -2.24 29.98 4.00
CA PHE A 364 -3.29 30.78 4.65
C PHE A 364 -3.05 31.05 6.15
N GLN A 365 -1.83 30.75 6.64
CA GLN A 365 -1.48 30.83 8.05
C GLN A 365 -1.62 32.24 8.63
N ASP A 366 -1.16 33.27 7.90
CA ASP A 366 -1.19 34.66 8.37
C ASP A 366 -2.63 35.19 8.47
N GLN A 367 -3.53 34.72 7.60
CA GLN A 367 -4.96 35.01 7.64
C GLN A 367 -5.72 34.14 8.66
N LYS A 368 -5.04 33.19 9.32
CA LYS A 368 -5.63 32.17 10.21
C LYS A 368 -6.80 31.45 9.52
N SER A 369 -6.54 30.96 8.31
CA SER A 369 -7.49 30.24 7.46
C SER A 369 -6.81 29.04 6.79
N GLU A 370 -7.54 28.34 5.93
CA GLU A 370 -7.08 27.24 5.08
C GLU A 370 -7.68 27.43 3.67
N PHE A 371 -7.24 26.63 2.69
CA PHE A 371 -7.69 26.74 1.29
C PHE A 371 -9.16 26.33 1.11
N ILE A 372 -9.64 25.34 1.86
CA ILE A 372 -11.06 25.05 2.01
C ILE A 372 -11.34 24.85 3.49
N ARG A 373 -12.43 25.43 3.98
CA ARG A 373 -12.98 25.13 5.32
C ARG A 373 -14.46 24.81 5.16
N SER A 374 -15.00 23.89 5.95
CA SER A 374 -16.45 23.65 5.98
C SER A 374 -17.03 23.88 7.37
N THR A 375 -18.25 24.43 7.41
CA THR A 375 -19.10 24.48 8.60
C THR A 375 -20.01 23.25 8.72
N ASP A 376 -19.97 22.32 7.76
CA ASP A 376 -20.63 21.02 7.87
C ASP A 376 -19.75 20.06 8.70
N PRO A 377 -20.24 19.51 9.84
CA PRO A 377 -19.50 18.52 10.62
C PRO A 377 -19.15 17.23 9.86
N LEU A 378 -19.84 16.94 8.76
CA LEU A 378 -19.71 15.71 7.98
C LEU A 378 -18.73 15.84 6.81
N PHE A 379 -18.19 17.03 6.50
CA PHE A 379 -17.18 17.18 5.46
C PHE A 379 -15.86 16.51 5.88
N ARG A 380 -15.56 15.34 5.30
CA ARG A 380 -14.36 14.54 5.59
C ARG A 380 -13.49 14.46 4.32
N PRO A 381 -12.73 15.51 3.97
CA PRO A 381 -11.76 15.46 2.87
C PRO A 381 -10.63 14.51 3.22
N ILE A 382 -10.48 13.45 2.43
CA ILE A 382 -9.62 12.29 2.74
C ILE A 382 -8.79 11.80 1.54
N ASP A 383 -9.11 12.22 0.32
CA ASP A 383 -8.31 12.00 -0.89
C ASP A 383 -8.51 13.15 -1.89
N MET A 384 -7.56 13.34 -2.81
CA MET A 384 -7.63 14.33 -3.88
C MET A 384 -6.70 14.00 -5.05
N ALA A 385 -7.11 14.39 -6.25
CA ALA A 385 -6.34 14.12 -7.47
C ALA A 385 -6.43 15.26 -8.49
N THR A 386 -5.29 15.63 -9.08
CA THR A 386 -5.23 16.39 -10.35
C THR A 386 -5.88 15.55 -11.45
N ALA A 387 -7.01 16.02 -11.99
CA ALA A 387 -7.84 15.28 -12.91
C ALA A 387 -7.39 15.42 -14.38
N PRO A 388 -7.84 14.54 -15.29
CA PRO A 388 -7.57 14.65 -16.73
C PRO A 388 -8.03 15.98 -17.35
N ASP A 389 -9.09 16.56 -16.79
CA ASP A 389 -9.65 17.86 -17.21
C ASP A 389 -8.83 19.08 -16.74
N GLY A 390 -7.72 18.85 -16.03
CA GLY A 390 -6.76 19.85 -15.57
C GLY A 390 -7.17 20.63 -14.32
N THR A 391 -8.27 20.25 -13.68
CA THR A 391 -8.68 20.75 -12.35
C THR A 391 -8.28 19.78 -11.23
N MET A 392 -8.69 20.05 -9.99
CA MET A 392 -8.43 19.18 -8.82
C MET A 392 -9.76 18.63 -8.29
N TYR A 393 -9.83 17.32 -8.09
CA TYR A 393 -10.99 16.64 -7.51
C TYR A 393 -10.68 16.27 -6.06
N ILE A 394 -11.68 16.33 -5.17
CA ILE A 394 -11.58 16.05 -3.73
C ILE A 394 -12.61 14.99 -3.38
N VAL A 395 -12.17 13.97 -2.64
CA VAL A 395 -13.02 12.93 -2.06
C VAL A 395 -13.44 13.34 -0.66
N ASP A 396 -14.74 13.42 -0.46
CA ASP A 396 -15.40 13.65 0.81
C ASP A 396 -16.12 12.36 1.23
N MET A 397 -15.63 11.71 2.29
CA MET A 397 -16.25 10.47 2.77
C MET A 397 -17.70 10.68 3.25
N TYR A 398 -18.06 11.93 3.56
CA TYR A 398 -19.37 12.38 4.07
C TYR A 398 -19.93 11.52 5.22
N HIS A 399 -19.07 11.27 6.22
CA HIS A 399 -19.30 10.29 7.27
C HIS A 399 -19.26 10.89 8.68
N GLY A 400 -20.13 10.38 9.55
CA GLY A 400 -20.25 10.84 10.94
C GLY A 400 -19.00 10.56 11.78
N ILE A 401 -18.53 9.31 11.78
CA ILE A 401 -17.31 8.88 12.49
C ILE A 401 -16.16 8.73 11.49
N ILE A 402 -14.96 9.23 11.82
CA ILE A 402 -13.78 9.16 10.93
C ILE A 402 -12.57 8.44 11.56
N GLN A 403 -12.77 7.84 12.73
CA GLN A 403 -11.78 7.05 13.46
C GLN A 403 -12.31 5.62 13.62
N GLU A 404 -11.46 4.62 13.44
CA GLU A 404 -11.81 3.20 13.61
C GLU A 404 -12.19 2.85 15.06
N GLY A 405 -12.96 1.77 15.27
CA GLY A 405 -13.53 1.38 16.55
C GLY A 405 -12.57 1.18 17.71
N GLN A 406 -11.28 0.95 17.42
CA GLN A 406 -10.22 0.93 18.44
C GLN A 406 -10.13 2.26 19.22
N TRP A 407 -10.58 3.36 18.62
CA TRP A 407 -10.63 4.71 19.20
C TRP A 407 -11.99 5.10 19.80
N THR A 408 -13.05 4.33 19.55
CA THR A 408 -14.43 4.58 20.03
C THR A 408 -14.96 3.61 21.12
N PRO A 409 -14.13 3.00 22.00
CA PRO A 409 -14.64 2.06 23.00
C PRO A 409 -15.59 2.75 23.99
N LYS A 410 -16.54 2.00 24.55
CA LYS A 410 -17.50 2.51 25.54
C LYS A 410 -16.77 3.15 26.72
N GLY A 411 -17.16 4.39 27.04
CA GLY A 411 -16.48 5.22 28.03
C GLY A 411 -15.31 6.08 27.51
N SER A 412 -14.92 6.00 26.23
CA SER A 412 -13.96 6.97 25.68
C SER A 412 -14.61 8.35 25.50
N TYR A 413 -13.78 9.41 25.53
CA TYR A 413 -14.21 10.78 25.23
C TYR A 413 -14.95 10.85 23.88
N LEU A 414 -14.32 10.29 22.84
CA LEU A 414 -14.85 10.29 21.49
C LEU A 414 -16.19 9.54 21.41
N ARG A 415 -16.32 8.43 22.14
CA ARG A 415 -17.58 7.68 22.20
C ARG A 415 -18.72 8.48 22.81
N MET A 416 -18.47 9.23 23.88
CA MET A 416 -19.48 10.14 24.45
C MET A 416 -19.91 11.20 23.44
N LYS A 417 -19.00 11.73 22.62
CA LYS A 417 -19.32 12.70 21.56
C LYS A 417 -20.12 12.09 20.40
N ILE A 418 -19.76 10.87 19.99
CA ILE A 418 -20.51 10.10 18.99
C ILE A 418 -21.95 9.89 19.45
N GLU A 419 -22.16 9.49 20.71
CA GLU A 419 -23.50 9.27 21.28
C GLU A 419 -24.27 10.59 21.49
N GLN A 420 -23.60 11.67 21.95
CA GLN A 420 -24.19 13.00 22.15
C GLN A 420 -24.80 13.58 20.88
N TYR A 421 -24.13 13.40 19.74
CA TYR A 421 -24.53 13.94 18.44
C TYR A 421 -25.10 12.90 17.47
N LYS A 422 -25.18 11.63 17.89
CA LYS A 422 -25.59 10.47 17.06
C LYS A 422 -24.82 10.36 15.74
N LEU A 423 -23.51 10.58 15.79
CA LEU A 423 -22.64 10.54 14.60
C LEU A 423 -22.66 9.16 13.92
N ASP A 424 -22.87 8.11 14.70
CA ASP A 424 -23.02 6.73 14.24
C ASP A 424 -24.29 6.45 13.42
N LYS A 425 -25.14 7.47 13.20
CA LYS A 425 -26.35 7.38 12.36
C LYS A 425 -26.19 8.03 10.99
N VAL A 426 -25.03 8.64 10.70
CA VAL A 426 -24.72 9.24 9.40
C VAL A 426 -23.68 8.40 8.68
N VAL A 427 -24.17 7.37 7.99
CA VAL A 427 -23.39 6.32 7.34
C VAL A 427 -23.92 6.06 5.92
N GLY A 428 -23.11 5.44 5.05
CA GLY A 428 -23.55 5.06 3.69
C GLY A 428 -23.75 6.22 2.69
N LEU A 429 -23.14 7.38 2.95
CA LEU A 429 -23.11 8.55 2.06
C LEU A 429 -21.71 8.75 1.47
N GLY A 430 -21.47 9.72 0.59
CA GLY A 430 -20.12 10.03 0.11
C GLY A 430 -20.07 10.77 -1.21
N ARG A 431 -19.17 11.76 -1.33
CA ARG A 431 -19.19 12.77 -2.40
C ARG A 431 -17.82 13.00 -3.01
N ILE A 432 -17.80 13.29 -4.31
CA ILE A 432 -16.61 13.72 -5.06
C ILE A 432 -16.90 15.10 -5.63
N TRP A 433 -16.00 16.04 -5.33
CA TRP A 433 -16.12 17.45 -5.67
C TRP A 433 -15.01 17.87 -6.63
N ARG A 434 -15.32 18.66 -7.66
CA ARG A 434 -14.34 19.38 -8.47
C ARG A 434 -14.13 20.79 -7.92
N VAL A 435 -12.88 21.17 -7.69
CA VAL A 435 -12.47 22.57 -7.49
C VAL A 435 -12.38 23.26 -8.84
N SER A 436 -13.05 24.39 -8.98
CA SER A 436 -13.04 25.24 -10.17
C SER A 436 -12.70 26.69 -9.81
N HIS A 437 -12.27 27.49 -10.78
CA HIS A 437 -11.96 28.91 -10.57
C HIS A 437 -12.55 29.78 -11.70
N GLU A 438 -13.05 30.96 -11.36
CA GLU A 438 -13.56 31.96 -12.30
C GLU A 438 -12.52 32.30 -13.38
N GLY A 439 -12.98 32.43 -14.63
CA GLY A 439 -12.09 32.63 -15.78
C GLY A 439 -11.38 31.37 -16.30
N PHE A 440 -11.38 30.26 -15.56
CA PHE A 440 -10.89 28.97 -16.03
C PHE A 440 -12.06 28.06 -16.45
N LYS A 441 -11.90 27.36 -17.57
CA LYS A 441 -12.79 26.27 -17.99
C LYS A 441 -12.01 24.96 -17.91
N ARG A 442 -12.67 23.89 -17.46
CA ARG A 442 -12.10 22.54 -17.52
C ARG A 442 -11.76 22.16 -18.97
N ASP A 443 -10.82 21.26 -19.16
CA ASP A 443 -10.60 20.66 -20.47
C ASP A 443 -11.79 19.75 -20.83
N THR A 444 -12.15 19.76 -22.11
CA THR A 444 -13.21 18.91 -22.69
C THR A 444 -12.62 17.85 -23.62
N LYS A 445 -11.29 17.77 -23.76
CA LYS A 445 -10.64 16.68 -24.48
C LYS A 445 -10.66 15.39 -23.65
N GLN A 446 -11.59 14.48 -23.96
CA GLN A 446 -11.60 13.13 -23.38
C GLN A 446 -10.30 12.37 -23.72
N PRO A 447 -9.58 11.81 -22.72
CA PRO A 447 -8.43 10.93 -22.95
C PRO A 447 -8.85 9.62 -23.63
N ARG A 448 -8.00 9.10 -24.52
CA ARG A 448 -8.19 7.79 -25.18
C ARG A 448 -6.87 7.04 -25.34
N MET A 449 -5.97 7.16 -24.35
CA MET A 449 -4.59 6.70 -24.48
C MET A 449 -4.46 5.19 -24.71
N TYR A 450 -5.43 4.38 -24.27
CA TYR A 450 -5.39 2.94 -24.52
C TYR A 450 -5.68 2.58 -25.98
N ASP A 451 -6.35 3.45 -26.72
CA ASP A 451 -6.78 3.24 -28.11
C ASP A 451 -5.96 4.04 -29.14
N GLU A 452 -5.29 5.11 -28.71
CA GLU A 452 -4.38 5.91 -29.54
C GLU A 452 -3.01 5.25 -29.73
N LYS A 453 -2.35 5.54 -30.86
CA LYS A 453 -1.02 4.99 -31.20
C LYS A 453 0.06 5.54 -30.27
N SER A 454 1.10 4.75 -29.99
CA SER A 454 2.23 5.17 -29.13
C SER A 454 2.89 6.48 -29.60
N ALA A 455 3.00 6.69 -30.91
CA ALA A 455 3.51 7.95 -31.47
C ALA A 455 2.68 9.18 -31.07
N THR A 456 1.36 9.03 -30.87
CA THR A 456 0.49 10.09 -30.34
C THR A 456 0.79 10.34 -28.85
N LEU A 457 0.92 9.28 -28.05
CA LEU A 457 1.21 9.39 -26.61
C LEU A 457 2.55 10.09 -26.33
N VAL A 458 3.56 9.95 -27.20
CA VAL A 458 4.81 10.72 -27.10
C VAL A 458 4.54 12.23 -27.07
N THR A 459 3.52 12.73 -27.79
CA THR A 459 3.16 14.15 -27.76
C THR A 459 2.59 14.60 -26.41
N TYR A 460 1.97 13.69 -25.66
CA TYR A 460 1.37 13.98 -24.35
C TYR A 460 2.39 14.11 -23.23
N LEU A 461 3.63 13.64 -23.43
CA LEU A 461 4.74 13.94 -22.52
C LEU A 461 5.01 15.47 -22.43
N ASN A 462 4.62 16.25 -23.45
CA ASN A 462 4.68 17.72 -23.44
C ASN A 462 3.39 18.42 -22.99
N HIS A 463 2.35 17.68 -22.56
CA HIS A 463 1.03 18.24 -22.23
C HIS A 463 1.11 19.18 -21.01
N PRO A 464 0.36 20.30 -20.93
CA PRO A 464 0.48 21.24 -19.81
C PRO A 464 -0.05 20.73 -18.46
N ASN A 465 -0.94 19.74 -18.46
CA ASN A 465 -1.41 19.03 -17.26
C ASN A 465 -0.53 17.78 -17.01
N GLY A 466 0.09 17.69 -15.83
CA GLY A 466 0.97 16.60 -15.41
C GLY A 466 0.33 15.22 -15.42
N TRP A 467 -0.98 15.10 -15.18
CA TRP A 467 -1.69 13.81 -15.28
C TRP A 467 -1.53 13.18 -16.67
N TRP A 468 -1.60 13.99 -17.73
CA TRP A 468 -1.42 13.50 -19.11
C TRP A 468 0.02 13.05 -19.38
N GLN A 469 1.01 13.67 -18.73
CA GLN A 469 2.43 13.33 -18.88
C GLN A 469 2.72 11.98 -18.22
N ASP A 470 2.33 11.85 -16.94
CA ASP A 470 2.52 10.65 -16.12
C ASP A 470 1.81 9.43 -16.73
N MET A 471 0.52 9.57 -17.08
CA MET A 471 -0.28 8.47 -17.66
C MET A 471 0.21 8.09 -19.06
N ALA A 472 0.62 9.06 -19.90
CA ALA A 472 1.18 8.73 -21.22
C ALA A 472 2.52 7.99 -21.11
N GLN A 473 3.40 8.38 -20.17
CA GLN A 473 4.61 7.61 -19.87
C GLN A 473 4.26 6.19 -19.40
N GLN A 474 3.37 6.04 -18.42
CA GLN A 474 2.97 4.74 -17.89
C GLN A 474 2.47 3.81 -19.00
N VAL A 475 1.58 4.29 -19.88
CA VAL A 475 1.04 3.50 -20.99
C VAL A 475 2.11 3.19 -22.05
N LEU A 476 3.04 4.10 -22.35
CA LEU A 476 4.16 3.84 -23.26
C LEU A 476 5.08 2.74 -22.72
N VAL A 477 5.43 2.81 -21.43
CA VAL A 477 6.28 1.81 -20.76
C VAL A 477 5.59 0.46 -20.69
N GLN A 478 4.30 0.41 -20.34
CA GLN A 478 3.51 -0.84 -20.33
C GLN A 478 3.36 -1.47 -21.71
N ARG A 479 3.31 -0.67 -22.79
CA ARG A 479 3.24 -1.18 -24.18
C ARG A 479 4.55 -1.78 -24.69
N GLN A 480 5.70 -1.41 -24.10
CA GLN A 480 7.04 -1.82 -24.57
C GLN A 480 7.31 -1.55 -26.07
N ASP A 481 6.57 -0.61 -26.68
CA ASP A 481 6.65 -0.29 -28.10
C ASP A 481 7.92 0.51 -28.40
N LYS A 482 8.97 -0.17 -28.90
CA LYS A 482 10.26 0.48 -29.18
C LYS A 482 10.27 1.30 -30.47
N SER A 483 9.18 1.35 -31.25
CA SER A 483 9.12 2.18 -32.46
C SER A 483 9.22 3.68 -32.17
N VAL A 484 8.84 4.12 -30.97
CA VAL A 484 8.90 5.53 -30.56
C VAL A 484 10.27 5.99 -30.04
N VAL A 485 11.23 5.08 -29.87
CA VAL A 485 12.57 5.42 -29.33
C VAL A 485 13.26 6.58 -30.05
N PRO A 486 13.23 6.71 -31.40
CA PRO A 486 13.81 7.86 -32.09
C PRO A 486 13.14 9.20 -31.71
N ALA A 487 11.82 9.22 -31.52
CA ALA A 487 11.08 10.42 -31.13
C ALA A 487 11.35 10.81 -29.67
N LEU A 488 11.40 9.82 -28.76
CA LEU A 488 11.79 10.02 -27.37
C LEU A 488 13.23 10.53 -27.24
N MET A 489 14.17 9.96 -28.01
CA MET A 489 15.56 10.43 -28.09
C MET A 489 15.65 11.88 -28.58
N ALA A 490 14.88 12.25 -29.61
CA ALA A 490 14.81 13.62 -30.08
C ALA A 490 14.23 14.58 -29.01
N MET A 491 13.18 14.15 -28.30
CA MET A 491 12.58 14.92 -27.21
C MET A 491 13.55 15.12 -26.04
N ALA A 492 14.15 14.06 -25.49
CA ALA A 492 15.08 14.13 -24.38
C ALA A 492 16.29 15.04 -24.69
N LEU A 493 16.87 14.93 -25.88
CA LEU A 493 18.07 15.67 -26.27
C LEU A 493 17.82 17.10 -26.78
N LYS A 494 16.68 17.36 -27.43
CA LYS A 494 16.43 18.62 -28.19
C LYS A 494 15.11 19.31 -27.87
N GLY A 495 14.27 18.74 -27.01
CA GLY A 495 13.00 19.35 -26.60
C GLY A 495 13.19 20.65 -25.83
N THR A 496 12.18 21.52 -25.86
CA THR A 496 12.18 22.81 -25.14
C THR A 496 11.37 22.78 -23.84
N ASN A 497 10.31 21.96 -23.76
CA ASN A 497 9.57 21.72 -22.52
C ASN A 497 10.37 20.78 -21.60
N VAL A 498 10.83 21.30 -20.46
CA VAL A 498 11.67 20.57 -19.50
C VAL A 498 10.99 19.30 -18.99
N ASN A 499 9.72 19.35 -18.59
CA ASN A 499 9.01 18.18 -18.06
C ASN A 499 8.89 17.10 -19.15
N GLY A 500 8.58 17.47 -20.39
CA GLY A 500 8.54 16.51 -21.50
C GLY A 500 9.89 15.87 -21.82
N ARG A 501 11.00 16.61 -21.66
CA ARG A 501 12.35 16.01 -21.72
C ARG A 501 12.56 14.98 -20.61
N ILE A 502 12.14 15.29 -19.39
CA ILE A 502 12.27 14.41 -18.21
C ILE A 502 11.45 13.12 -18.43
N HIS A 503 10.19 13.24 -18.82
CA HIS A 503 9.36 12.09 -19.17
C HIS A 503 9.93 11.28 -20.33
N ALA A 504 10.54 11.91 -21.34
CA ALA A 504 11.22 11.18 -22.40
C ALA A 504 12.44 10.39 -21.91
N ILE A 505 13.22 10.91 -20.94
CA ILE A 505 14.32 10.18 -20.30
C ILE A 505 13.80 8.94 -19.57
N TRP A 506 12.78 9.10 -18.74
CA TRP A 506 12.21 7.98 -17.97
C TRP A 506 11.41 6.99 -18.83
N THR A 507 10.82 7.43 -19.95
CA THR A 507 10.23 6.50 -20.94
C THR A 507 11.33 5.70 -21.67
N LEU A 508 12.47 6.31 -22.01
CA LEU A 508 13.62 5.58 -22.59
C LEU A 508 14.20 4.57 -21.59
N GLU A 509 14.24 4.91 -20.30
CA GLU A 509 14.62 4.00 -19.22
C GLU A 509 13.62 2.83 -19.13
N GLY A 510 12.32 3.12 -19.08
CA GLY A 510 11.25 2.12 -18.97
C GLY A 510 11.14 1.17 -20.16
N LEU A 511 11.51 1.62 -21.36
CA LEU A 511 11.61 0.80 -22.57
C LEU A 511 12.94 0.03 -22.67
N GLY A 512 13.85 0.15 -21.70
CA GLY A 512 15.20 -0.44 -21.78
C GLY A 512 15.96 0.04 -23.03
N ALA A 513 15.83 1.32 -23.36
CA ALA A 513 16.36 1.96 -24.56
C ALA A 513 17.33 3.13 -24.25
N LEU A 514 17.43 3.55 -22.99
CA LEU A 514 18.42 4.52 -22.51
C LEU A 514 19.85 4.00 -22.72
N LYS A 515 20.77 4.88 -23.10
CA LYS A 515 22.18 4.54 -23.38
C LYS A 515 23.14 5.41 -22.57
N VAL A 516 24.32 4.89 -22.28
CA VAL A 516 25.42 5.61 -21.62
C VAL A 516 25.74 6.94 -22.33
N SER A 517 25.79 6.94 -23.67
CA SER A 517 26.04 8.16 -24.46
C SER A 517 24.92 9.21 -24.34
N THR A 518 23.66 8.77 -24.21
CA THR A 518 22.51 9.65 -23.97
C THR A 518 22.62 10.31 -22.60
N VAL A 519 22.89 9.51 -21.56
CA VAL A 519 23.11 9.97 -20.19
C VAL A 519 24.29 10.95 -20.11
N ALA A 520 25.43 10.63 -20.72
CA ALA A 520 26.63 11.47 -20.70
C ALA A 520 26.39 12.86 -21.34
N HIS A 521 25.58 12.92 -22.39
CA HIS A 521 25.15 14.18 -22.99
C HIS A 521 24.24 14.98 -22.04
N LEU A 522 23.19 14.34 -21.50
CA LEU A 522 22.21 14.98 -20.61
C LEU A 522 22.82 15.43 -19.27
N ALA A 523 23.82 14.71 -18.75
CA ALA A 523 24.60 15.10 -17.58
C ALA A 523 25.47 16.35 -17.81
N SER A 524 25.55 16.86 -19.04
CA SER A 524 26.19 18.12 -19.40
C SER A 524 25.19 19.20 -19.86
N ASP A 525 23.88 18.98 -19.68
CA ASP A 525 22.84 19.92 -20.08
C ASP A 525 22.89 21.23 -19.25
N ALA A 526 22.48 22.35 -19.84
CA ALA A 526 22.43 23.64 -19.16
C ALA A 526 21.46 23.63 -17.97
N ASN A 527 20.35 22.90 -18.06
CA ASN A 527 19.33 22.84 -17.02
C ASN A 527 19.69 21.81 -15.92
N PRO A 528 19.81 22.21 -14.64
CA PRO A 528 20.17 21.30 -13.55
C PRO A 528 19.15 20.17 -13.34
N ARG A 529 17.85 20.40 -13.60
CA ARG A 529 16.82 19.35 -13.53
C ARG A 529 17.16 18.21 -14.49
N ILE A 530 17.59 18.51 -15.72
CA ILE A 530 18.00 17.50 -16.70
C ILE A 530 19.26 16.75 -16.26
N ARG A 531 20.25 17.44 -15.66
CA ARG A 531 21.45 16.80 -15.11
C ARG A 531 21.11 15.85 -13.95
N ILE A 532 20.19 16.24 -13.05
CA ILE A 532 19.69 15.40 -11.95
C ILE A 532 19.00 14.14 -12.50
N GLN A 533 18.09 14.27 -13.46
CA GLN A 533 17.39 13.11 -14.01
C GLN A 533 18.33 12.21 -14.83
N ALA A 534 19.37 12.77 -15.48
CA ALA A 534 20.42 11.97 -16.11
C ALA A 534 21.21 11.13 -15.09
N LEU A 535 21.58 11.71 -13.94
CA LEU A 535 22.21 10.98 -12.84
C LEU A 535 21.29 9.85 -12.33
N LYS A 536 20.05 10.17 -11.96
CA LYS A 536 19.05 9.18 -11.47
C LYS A 536 18.83 8.04 -12.47
N ALA A 537 18.53 8.33 -13.73
CA ALA A 537 18.24 7.30 -14.73
C ALA A 537 19.47 6.44 -15.11
N SER A 538 20.68 6.96 -14.90
CA SER A 538 21.92 6.20 -15.11
C SER A 538 22.15 5.11 -14.06
N GLU A 539 21.48 5.17 -12.91
CA GLU A 539 21.58 4.16 -11.84
C GLU A 539 21.19 2.77 -12.36
N THR A 540 20.17 2.68 -13.21
CA THR A 540 19.78 1.43 -13.90
C THR A 540 20.90 0.89 -14.78
N LEU A 541 21.60 1.75 -15.53
CA LEU A 541 22.72 1.34 -16.39
C LEU A 541 23.92 0.86 -15.56
N TYR A 542 24.26 1.56 -14.47
CA TYR A 542 25.35 1.15 -13.59
C TYR A 542 25.05 -0.17 -12.89
N LYS A 543 23.80 -0.40 -12.45
CA LYS A 543 23.34 -1.69 -11.89
C LYS A 543 23.49 -2.81 -12.92
N ALA A 544 23.07 -2.58 -14.17
CA ALA A 544 23.22 -3.50 -15.30
C ALA A 544 24.68 -3.75 -15.76
N GLY A 545 25.67 -3.05 -15.19
CA GLY A 545 27.10 -3.33 -15.39
C GLY A 545 27.93 -2.20 -15.98
N GLU A 546 27.35 -1.05 -16.33
CA GLU A 546 28.05 0.09 -16.96
C GLU A 546 28.90 0.88 -15.94
N LYS A 547 29.95 0.24 -15.41
CA LYS A 547 30.81 0.79 -14.34
C LYS A 547 31.65 2.00 -14.78
N GLY A 548 31.76 2.27 -16.08
CA GLY A 548 32.38 3.50 -16.61
C GLY A 548 31.64 4.79 -16.23
N LEU A 549 30.41 4.71 -15.70
CA LEU A 549 29.66 5.88 -15.22
C LEU A 549 30.24 6.52 -13.94
N VAL A 550 31.23 5.92 -13.27
CA VAL A 550 31.88 6.51 -12.08
C VAL A 550 32.47 7.90 -12.34
N ASP A 551 33.08 8.12 -13.51
CA ASP A 551 33.65 9.42 -13.88
C ASP A 551 32.58 10.51 -13.98
N LEU A 552 31.39 10.14 -14.46
CA LEU A 552 30.24 11.04 -14.57
C LEU A 552 29.76 11.47 -13.17
N TYR A 553 29.64 10.53 -12.23
CA TYR A 553 29.28 10.83 -10.84
C TYR A 553 30.34 11.68 -10.13
N THR A 554 31.61 11.36 -10.35
CA THR A 554 32.75 12.08 -9.76
C THR A 554 32.86 13.51 -10.30
N LYS A 555 32.55 13.71 -11.58
CA LYS A 555 32.45 15.05 -12.19
C LYS A 555 31.28 15.85 -11.60
N ALA A 556 30.12 15.22 -11.41
CA ALA A 556 28.91 15.88 -10.90
C ALA A 556 29.04 16.37 -9.44
N LEU A 557 29.95 15.82 -8.63
CA LEU A 557 30.30 16.40 -7.31
C LEU A 557 30.88 17.82 -7.37
N LYS A 558 31.33 18.26 -8.56
CA LYS A 558 31.90 19.59 -8.83
C LYS A 558 30.95 20.48 -9.64
N ASP A 559 29.68 20.12 -9.74
CA ASP A 559 28.68 20.95 -10.42
C ASP A 559 28.50 22.30 -9.70
N LYS A 560 28.04 23.31 -10.45
CA LYS A 560 27.72 24.64 -9.89
C LYS A 560 26.39 24.65 -9.15
N ASP A 561 25.51 23.71 -9.46
CA ASP A 561 24.21 23.55 -8.84
C ASP A 561 24.30 22.57 -7.66
N ASN A 562 23.88 23.02 -6.48
CA ASN A 562 23.97 22.23 -5.26
C ASN A 562 23.07 20.99 -5.27
N GLU A 563 21.95 21.00 -5.98
CA GLU A 563 21.07 19.83 -6.08
C GLU A 563 21.66 18.76 -7.01
N VAL A 564 22.40 19.15 -8.05
CA VAL A 564 23.19 18.22 -8.87
C VAL A 564 24.31 17.56 -8.03
N VAL A 565 25.01 18.35 -7.21
CA VAL A 565 26.02 17.82 -6.26
C VAL A 565 25.37 16.86 -5.26
N MET A 566 24.20 17.20 -4.71
CA MET A 566 23.48 16.33 -3.78
C MET A 566 23.03 15.03 -4.44
N GLN A 567 22.50 15.08 -5.67
CA GLN A 567 22.16 13.89 -6.43
C GLN A 567 23.40 13.02 -6.72
N ALA A 568 24.55 13.62 -7.02
CA ALA A 568 25.79 12.86 -7.21
C ALA A 568 26.27 12.15 -5.92
N ILE A 569 26.08 12.77 -4.74
CA ILE A 569 26.32 12.14 -3.44
C ILE A 569 25.36 10.96 -3.21
N PHE A 570 24.05 11.17 -3.42
CA PHE A 570 23.05 10.12 -3.28
C PHE A 570 23.33 8.93 -4.20
N THR A 571 23.53 9.18 -5.50
CA THR A 571 23.83 8.14 -6.49
C THR A 571 25.11 7.36 -6.14
N GLN A 572 26.18 8.03 -5.70
CA GLN A 572 27.42 7.33 -5.30
C GLN A 572 27.23 6.44 -4.06
N LYS A 573 26.49 6.92 -3.05
CA LYS A 573 26.18 6.10 -1.86
C LYS A 573 25.26 4.93 -2.21
N PHE A 574 24.19 5.19 -2.95
CA PHE A 574 23.17 4.19 -3.31
C PHE A 574 23.74 3.06 -4.19
N LEU A 575 24.61 3.40 -5.13
CA LEU A 575 25.29 2.44 -6.00
C LEU A 575 26.57 1.83 -5.38
N MET A 576 26.92 2.22 -4.15
CA MET A 576 28.16 1.84 -3.45
C MET A 576 29.40 2.02 -4.35
N VAL A 577 29.52 3.19 -4.99
CA VAL A 577 30.63 3.52 -5.89
C VAL A 577 31.97 3.41 -5.15
N PRO A 578 33.02 2.84 -5.78
CA PRO A 578 34.36 2.77 -5.18
C PRO A 578 34.84 4.14 -4.67
N ASN A 579 35.35 4.17 -3.44
CA ASN A 579 35.84 5.38 -2.78
C ASN A 579 34.80 6.49 -2.50
N HIS A 580 33.49 6.23 -2.63
CA HIS A 580 32.44 7.25 -2.45
C HIS A 580 32.58 8.09 -1.18
N GLU A 581 32.90 7.47 -0.03
CA GLU A 581 33.12 8.23 1.22
C GLU A 581 34.22 9.29 1.12
N SER A 582 35.35 8.97 0.48
CA SER A 582 36.48 9.90 0.31
C SER A 582 36.10 11.04 -0.63
N SER A 583 35.34 10.73 -1.69
CA SER A 583 34.78 11.71 -2.62
C SER A 583 33.77 12.65 -1.93
N ILE A 584 32.91 12.13 -1.06
CA ILE A 584 31.96 12.91 -0.24
C ILE A 584 32.73 13.78 0.77
N LYS A 585 33.72 13.23 1.49
CA LYS A 585 34.59 13.98 2.42
C LYS A 585 35.27 15.16 1.72
N THR A 586 35.79 14.95 0.51
CA THR A 586 36.38 16.03 -0.32
C THR A 586 35.33 17.08 -0.72
N THR A 587 34.12 16.65 -1.08
CA THR A 587 33.02 17.54 -1.48
C THR A 587 32.55 18.42 -0.32
N LEU A 588 32.49 17.88 0.90
CA LEU A 588 32.18 18.64 2.11
C LEU A 588 33.23 19.71 2.47
N VAL A 589 34.48 19.53 2.02
CA VAL A 589 35.51 20.57 2.18
C VAL A 589 35.27 21.73 1.21
N SER A 590 34.90 21.45 -0.05
CA SER A 590 34.76 22.47 -1.10
C SER A 590 33.37 23.10 -1.23
N ASN A 591 32.29 22.40 -0.90
CA ASN A 591 30.92 22.90 -0.96
C ASN A 591 30.34 23.07 0.47
N LYS A 592 29.76 24.24 0.75
CA LYS A 592 29.23 24.63 2.07
C LYS A 592 27.71 24.81 2.11
N SER A 593 27.00 24.48 1.03
CA SER A 593 25.53 24.51 0.97
C SER A 593 24.92 23.66 2.07
N ALA A 594 23.90 24.17 2.77
CA ALA A 594 23.27 23.47 3.89
C ALA A 594 22.84 22.04 3.56
N GLY A 595 22.20 21.81 2.39
CA GLY A 595 21.78 20.49 1.94
C GLY A 595 22.94 19.53 1.68
N VAL A 596 23.98 19.96 0.95
CA VAL A 596 25.19 19.15 0.67
C VAL A 596 25.87 18.74 1.98
N LYS A 597 26.00 19.68 2.92
CA LYS A 597 26.57 19.43 4.24
C LYS A 597 25.77 18.37 5.01
N LEU A 598 24.46 18.60 5.14
CA LEU A 598 23.55 17.74 5.91
C LEU A 598 23.59 16.29 5.43
N ILE A 599 23.47 16.05 4.12
CA ILE A 599 23.43 14.68 3.60
C ILE A 599 24.80 14.00 3.66
N GLY A 600 25.88 14.74 3.39
CA GLY A 600 27.24 14.17 3.42
C GLY A 600 27.67 13.80 4.83
N GLU A 601 27.37 14.65 5.82
CA GLU A 601 27.64 14.37 7.23
C GLU A 601 26.84 13.14 7.73
N GLN A 602 25.55 13.03 7.39
CA GLN A 602 24.73 11.86 7.77
C GLN A 602 25.10 10.57 7.00
N ILE A 603 25.68 10.65 5.80
CA ILE A 603 26.19 9.47 5.08
C ILE A 603 27.50 8.96 5.68
N ILE A 604 28.40 9.85 6.11
CA ILE A 604 29.69 9.50 6.72
C ILE A 604 29.51 9.08 8.18
N SER A 605 28.64 9.78 8.92
CA SER A 605 28.37 9.59 10.34
C SER A 605 26.86 9.44 10.57
N PRO A 606 26.26 8.28 10.26
CA PRO A 606 24.82 8.08 10.41
C PRO A 606 24.34 8.33 11.84
N PRO A 607 23.18 9.00 12.03
CA PRO A 607 22.59 9.14 13.35
C PRO A 607 22.27 7.77 13.96
N LYS A 608 22.41 7.64 15.29
CA LYS A 608 22.07 6.39 15.99
C LYS A 608 20.59 6.07 15.80
N SER A 609 20.31 4.97 15.09
CA SER A 609 18.95 4.54 14.80
C SER A 609 18.12 4.36 16.08
N ARG A 610 16.91 4.93 16.10
CA ARG A 610 15.88 4.71 17.11
C ARG A 610 14.88 3.62 16.70
N ASN A 611 15.28 2.67 15.86
CA ASN A 611 14.38 1.67 15.31
C ASN A 611 13.95 0.63 16.37
N PHE A 612 12.71 0.77 16.83
CA PHE A 612 11.97 -0.36 17.39
C PHE A 612 11.34 -1.16 16.24
N ASN A 613 11.46 -2.49 16.31
CA ASN A 613 10.69 -3.46 15.51
C ASN A 613 10.90 -3.45 13.98
N VAL A 614 12.16 -3.50 13.53
CA VAL A 614 12.49 -4.39 12.40
C VAL A 614 13.12 -5.63 12.99
N ALA A 615 12.59 -6.82 12.69
CA ALA A 615 13.25 -8.06 13.07
C ALA A 615 14.58 -8.16 12.31
N GLU A 616 15.70 -7.91 13.00
CA GLU A 616 17.00 -8.18 12.40
C GLU A 616 17.13 -9.67 12.11
N LEU A 617 17.72 -10.00 10.96
CA LEU A 617 18.17 -11.36 10.68
C LEU A 617 19.06 -11.86 11.82
N SER A 618 18.83 -13.09 12.26
CA SER A 618 19.64 -13.71 13.30
C SER A 618 21.12 -13.75 12.87
N LYS A 619 22.04 -13.86 13.83
CA LYS A 619 23.48 -13.99 13.53
C LYS A 619 23.76 -15.16 12.57
N GLU A 620 22.99 -16.25 12.71
CA GLU A 620 23.03 -17.41 11.83
C GLU A 620 22.52 -17.08 10.42
N GLN A 621 21.35 -16.44 10.29
CA GLN A 621 20.80 -16.01 9.00
C GLN A 621 21.74 -15.05 8.25
N LYS A 622 22.35 -14.07 8.94
CA LYS A 622 23.35 -13.17 8.36
C LYS A 622 24.53 -13.96 7.78
N GLY A 623 25.10 -14.89 8.56
CA GLY A 623 26.20 -15.74 8.10
C GLY A 623 25.82 -16.71 6.97
N ILE A 624 24.57 -17.17 6.89
CA ILE A 624 24.05 -17.95 5.75
C ILE A 624 24.07 -17.09 4.48
N LEU A 625 23.59 -15.84 4.54
CA LEU A 625 23.59 -14.95 3.38
C LEU A 625 25.01 -14.58 2.91
N GLU A 626 25.93 -14.28 3.82
CA GLU A 626 27.32 -13.96 3.50
C GLU A 626 28.02 -15.11 2.75
N ARG A 627 27.84 -16.37 3.20
CA ARG A 627 28.40 -17.54 2.51
C ARG A 627 27.73 -17.80 1.17
N GLY A 628 26.40 -17.67 1.09
CA GLY A 628 25.65 -17.85 -0.15
C GLY A 628 25.94 -16.79 -1.20
N GLU A 629 26.25 -15.55 -0.78
CA GLU A 629 26.66 -14.45 -1.65
C GLU A 629 27.99 -14.75 -2.35
N LEU A 630 29.00 -15.22 -1.61
CA LEU A 630 30.29 -15.61 -2.16
C LEU A 630 30.13 -16.70 -3.23
N VAL A 631 29.37 -17.76 -2.91
CA VAL A 631 29.08 -18.84 -3.86
C VAL A 631 28.36 -18.32 -5.11
N PHE A 632 27.37 -17.43 -4.94
CA PHE A 632 26.66 -16.83 -6.06
C PHE A 632 27.58 -15.98 -6.95
N ALA A 633 28.43 -15.15 -6.34
CA ALA A 633 29.35 -14.26 -7.03
C ALA A 633 30.41 -15.02 -7.83
N GLU A 634 30.98 -16.09 -7.26
CA GLU A 634 32.02 -16.91 -7.90
C GLU A 634 31.48 -17.77 -9.06
N LEU A 635 30.34 -18.44 -8.86
CA LEU A 635 29.87 -19.50 -9.76
C LEU A 635 28.56 -19.16 -10.51
N CYS A 636 27.53 -18.69 -9.81
CA CYS A 636 26.18 -18.53 -10.38
C CYS A 636 26.06 -17.29 -11.29
N SER A 637 26.73 -16.20 -10.92
CA SER A 637 26.73 -14.90 -11.61
C SER A 637 27.13 -15.00 -13.09
N GLN A 638 28.02 -15.95 -13.42
CA GLN A 638 28.56 -16.17 -14.78
C GLN A 638 27.46 -16.48 -15.81
N CYS A 639 26.36 -17.08 -15.37
CA CYS A 639 25.19 -17.42 -16.18
C CYS A 639 23.98 -16.52 -15.84
N HIS A 640 23.72 -16.30 -14.56
CA HIS A 640 22.54 -15.57 -14.08
C HIS A 640 22.71 -14.05 -13.97
N GLY A 641 23.88 -13.51 -14.32
CA GLY A 641 24.20 -12.09 -14.17
C GLY A 641 24.56 -11.73 -12.72
N ASN A 642 25.34 -10.67 -12.55
CA ASN A 642 25.78 -10.21 -11.22
C ASN A 642 24.62 -9.66 -10.37
N ASP A 643 23.56 -9.20 -11.01
CA ASP A 643 22.30 -8.72 -10.42
C ASP A 643 21.23 -9.82 -10.30
N GLY A 644 21.51 -11.03 -10.81
CA GLY A 644 20.56 -12.13 -10.86
C GLY A 644 19.47 -12.00 -11.95
N MET A 645 19.52 -10.99 -12.83
CA MET A 645 18.49 -10.75 -13.86
C MET A 645 18.63 -11.64 -15.13
N GLY A 646 19.64 -12.50 -15.16
CA GLY A 646 20.06 -13.28 -16.32
C GLY A 646 21.07 -12.53 -17.17
N LYS A 647 22.19 -13.18 -17.53
CA LYS A 647 23.23 -12.54 -18.36
C LYS A 647 22.73 -12.37 -19.80
N SER A 648 22.69 -11.14 -20.30
CA SER A 648 22.28 -10.83 -21.67
C SER A 648 23.29 -11.39 -22.70
N MET A 649 22.78 -12.02 -23.75
CA MET A 649 23.54 -12.49 -24.92
C MET A 649 23.26 -11.62 -26.16
N GLY A 650 22.58 -10.48 -25.99
CA GLY A 650 22.10 -9.64 -27.09
C GLY A 650 20.78 -10.14 -27.71
N ASN A 651 20.18 -9.32 -28.57
CA ASN A 651 18.94 -9.61 -29.30
C ASN A 651 17.76 -10.10 -28.42
N GLY A 652 17.71 -9.65 -27.15
CA GLY A 652 16.68 -10.06 -26.18
C GLY A 652 16.81 -11.49 -25.63
N LYS A 653 17.88 -12.22 -25.97
CA LYS A 653 18.15 -13.55 -25.40
C LYS A 653 19.01 -13.45 -24.13
N LEU A 654 18.67 -14.24 -23.13
CA LEU A 654 19.45 -14.42 -21.90
C LEU A 654 20.17 -15.77 -21.92
N LEU A 655 21.34 -15.83 -21.30
CA LEU A 655 22.13 -17.05 -21.13
C LEU A 655 21.42 -18.05 -20.21
N ALA A 656 20.86 -17.56 -19.12
CA ALA A 656 20.11 -18.30 -18.10
C ALA A 656 18.90 -17.46 -17.61
N PRO A 657 17.88 -18.07 -16.99
CA PRO A 657 16.75 -17.34 -16.42
C PRO A 657 17.18 -16.35 -15.32
N ALA A 658 16.39 -15.29 -15.16
CA ALA A 658 16.45 -14.46 -13.97
C ALA A 658 16.14 -15.28 -12.71
N LEU A 659 16.97 -15.11 -11.70
CA LEU A 659 16.74 -15.53 -10.32
C LEU A 659 16.18 -14.37 -9.51
N ALA A 660 16.59 -13.14 -9.82
CA ALA A 660 16.12 -11.93 -9.17
C ALA A 660 14.63 -11.68 -9.41
N GLY A 661 13.87 -11.42 -8.34
CA GLY A 661 12.42 -11.22 -8.41
C GLY A 661 11.61 -12.42 -8.94
N SER A 662 12.24 -13.60 -9.03
CA SER A 662 11.69 -14.75 -9.75
C SER A 662 10.61 -15.45 -8.92
N PHE A 663 9.39 -15.52 -9.45
CA PHE A 663 8.25 -16.14 -8.75
C PHE A 663 8.59 -17.57 -8.29
N ARG A 664 9.20 -18.39 -9.15
CA ARG A 664 9.60 -19.78 -8.84
C ARG A 664 10.61 -19.87 -7.69
N ILE A 665 11.49 -18.87 -7.56
CA ILE A 665 12.44 -18.77 -6.44
C ILE A 665 11.73 -18.38 -5.14
N GLN A 666 10.65 -17.60 -5.21
CA GLN A 666 9.89 -17.16 -4.02
C GLN A 666 8.82 -18.17 -3.55
N GLN A 667 8.49 -19.19 -4.35
CA GLN A 667 7.59 -20.30 -3.99
C GLN A 667 8.28 -21.33 -3.06
N HIS A 668 7.79 -22.57 -3.05
CA HIS A 668 8.32 -23.67 -2.23
C HIS A 668 9.81 -23.95 -2.51
N PRO A 669 10.68 -24.11 -1.47
CA PRO A 669 12.12 -24.18 -1.65
C PRO A 669 12.61 -25.40 -2.45
N GLU A 670 11.83 -26.48 -2.53
CA GLU A 670 12.22 -27.68 -3.30
C GLU A 670 12.52 -27.41 -4.76
N TYR A 671 11.90 -26.41 -5.41
CA TYR A 671 12.23 -26.08 -6.79
C TYR A 671 13.73 -25.77 -6.94
N ALA A 672 14.25 -24.84 -6.14
CA ALA A 672 15.65 -24.41 -6.22
C ALA A 672 16.61 -25.53 -5.79
N VAL A 673 16.27 -26.27 -4.73
CA VAL A 673 17.10 -27.37 -4.22
C VAL A 673 17.16 -28.53 -5.23
N ARG A 674 16.03 -28.95 -5.82
CA ARG A 674 16.00 -30.02 -6.82
C ARG A 674 16.71 -29.64 -8.12
N VAL A 675 16.63 -28.38 -8.55
CA VAL A 675 17.38 -27.86 -9.70
C VAL A 675 18.89 -27.90 -9.44
N LEU A 676 19.37 -27.50 -8.26
CA LEU A 676 20.80 -27.63 -7.92
C LEU A 676 21.23 -29.09 -7.78
N LEU A 677 20.42 -29.95 -7.17
CA LEU A 677 20.77 -31.36 -7.03
C LEU A 677 20.82 -32.11 -8.37
N HIS A 678 19.87 -31.90 -9.29
CA HIS A 678 19.74 -32.77 -10.46
C HIS A 678 19.95 -32.07 -11.81
N GLY A 679 19.99 -30.75 -11.83
CA GLY A 679 20.02 -29.94 -13.05
C GLY A 679 18.64 -29.79 -13.70
N LEU A 680 18.57 -28.90 -14.68
CA LEU A 680 17.34 -28.52 -15.39
C LEU A 680 17.64 -28.26 -16.87
N GLU A 681 16.89 -28.85 -17.79
CA GLU A 681 17.08 -28.71 -19.24
C GLU A 681 15.81 -28.23 -19.97
N GLY A 682 16.02 -27.60 -21.13
CA GLY A 682 14.96 -27.20 -22.05
C GLY A 682 14.30 -25.87 -21.72
N SER A 683 13.03 -25.72 -22.10
CA SER A 683 12.26 -24.50 -21.86
C SER A 683 11.71 -24.44 -20.43
N ILE A 684 11.67 -23.22 -19.88
CA ILE A 684 11.06 -22.89 -18.59
C ILE A 684 9.91 -21.94 -18.90
N GLU A 685 8.67 -22.31 -18.57
CA GLU A 685 7.46 -21.51 -18.87
C GLU A 685 7.38 -21.10 -20.36
N GLY A 686 7.73 -22.03 -21.26
CA GLY A 686 7.78 -21.78 -22.70
C GLY A 686 8.96 -20.90 -23.18
N LYS A 687 9.77 -20.31 -22.30
CA LYS A 687 10.95 -19.52 -22.66
C LYS A 687 12.19 -20.39 -22.78
N THR A 688 12.96 -20.19 -23.85
CA THR A 688 14.26 -20.86 -24.10
C THR A 688 15.43 -19.94 -23.77
N TYR A 689 16.48 -20.48 -23.15
CA TYR A 689 17.69 -19.75 -22.77
C TYR A 689 18.90 -20.21 -23.58
N ALA A 690 19.86 -19.33 -23.84
CA ALA A 690 20.99 -19.65 -24.72
C ALA A 690 21.92 -20.73 -24.15
N GLY A 691 21.97 -20.91 -22.83
CA GLY A 691 22.71 -22.01 -22.19
C GLY A 691 22.05 -23.38 -22.35
N GLY A 692 20.75 -23.44 -22.67
CA GLY A 692 19.98 -24.67 -22.93
C GLY A 692 19.73 -25.58 -21.72
N LEU A 693 20.63 -25.59 -20.74
CA LEU A 693 20.57 -26.38 -19.51
C LEU A 693 21.28 -25.69 -18.33
N MET A 694 21.00 -26.19 -17.13
CA MET A 694 21.70 -25.91 -15.88
C MET A 694 22.23 -27.24 -15.34
N GLN A 695 23.54 -27.35 -15.16
CA GLN A 695 24.17 -28.59 -14.67
C GLN A 695 23.86 -28.87 -13.20
N SER A 696 23.85 -30.15 -12.85
CA SER A 696 23.77 -30.63 -11.47
C SER A 696 25.01 -30.21 -10.67
N MET A 697 24.78 -29.83 -9.42
CA MET A 697 25.76 -29.53 -8.38
C MET A 697 25.64 -30.52 -7.21
N LYS A 698 25.17 -31.76 -7.45
CA LYS A 698 24.92 -32.77 -6.39
C LYS A 698 26.12 -33.07 -5.50
N GLU A 699 27.34 -32.91 -6.00
CA GLU A 699 28.55 -33.19 -5.21
C GLU A 699 28.82 -32.13 -4.12
N GLN A 700 28.09 -30.99 -4.16
CA GLN A 700 28.15 -29.99 -3.11
C GLN A 700 27.39 -30.43 -1.86
N SER A 701 27.90 -30.02 -0.70
CA SER A 701 27.33 -30.38 0.60
C SER A 701 25.95 -29.76 0.83
N ASP A 702 25.19 -30.33 1.75
CA ASP A 702 23.87 -29.82 2.12
C ASP A 702 23.93 -28.39 2.68
N GLN A 703 25.03 -28.05 3.38
CA GLN A 703 25.30 -26.68 3.83
C GLN A 703 25.55 -25.72 2.67
N TRP A 704 26.35 -26.12 1.68
CA TRP A 704 26.66 -25.27 0.52
C TRP A 704 25.40 -24.94 -0.28
N ILE A 705 24.55 -25.95 -0.53
CA ILE A 705 23.26 -25.77 -1.21
C ILE A 705 22.30 -24.93 -0.35
N SER A 706 22.24 -25.19 0.97
CA SER A 706 21.45 -24.39 1.92
C SER A 706 21.83 -22.90 1.89
N ASP A 707 23.13 -22.59 1.86
CA ASP A 707 23.64 -21.22 1.85
C ASP A 707 23.29 -20.49 0.56
N VAL A 708 23.65 -21.05 -0.61
CA VAL A 708 23.41 -20.39 -1.90
C VAL A 708 21.91 -20.28 -2.23
N VAL A 709 21.09 -21.28 -1.90
CA VAL A 709 19.63 -21.20 -2.09
C VAL A 709 19.02 -20.16 -1.17
N SER A 710 19.46 -20.08 0.09
CA SER A 710 18.97 -19.06 1.02
C SER A 710 19.34 -17.65 0.58
N TYR A 711 20.57 -17.43 0.08
CA TYR A 711 20.98 -16.17 -0.53
C TYR A 711 20.14 -15.83 -1.77
N ILE A 712 19.96 -16.78 -2.71
CA ILE A 712 19.13 -16.55 -3.89
C ILE A 712 17.67 -16.21 -3.52
N ARG A 713 17.15 -16.76 -2.41
CA ARG A 713 15.78 -16.53 -1.90
C ARG A 713 15.59 -15.26 -1.07
N ASN A 714 16.64 -14.69 -0.48
CA ASN A 714 16.58 -13.52 0.42
C ASN A 714 17.42 -12.31 -0.05
N GLY A 715 18.22 -12.51 -1.08
CA GLY A 715 18.97 -11.50 -1.83
C GLY A 715 18.43 -11.37 -3.25
N LEU A 716 19.14 -10.64 -4.11
CA LEU A 716 18.77 -10.45 -5.53
C LEU A 716 17.31 -9.96 -5.70
N SER A 717 16.81 -9.08 -4.82
CA SER A 717 15.41 -8.63 -4.77
C SER A 717 14.35 -9.68 -4.40
N ASN A 718 14.72 -10.91 -4.02
CA ASN A 718 13.80 -11.90 -3.48
C ASN A 718 13.65 -11.76 -1.95
N ASP A 719 12.53 -12.23 -1.42
CA ASP A 719 12.22 -12.24 0.01
C ASP A 719 11.34 -13.46 0.34
N ALA A 720 11.98 -14.62 0.50
CA ALA A 720 11.34 -15.91 0.76
C ALA A 720 12.10 -16.73 1.82
N SER A 721 11.46 -17.77 2.38
CA SER A 721 12.02 -18.53 3.51
C SER A 721 13.44 -19.04 3.29
N PHE A 722 14.26 -19.02 4.34
CA PHE A 722 15.57 -19.68 4.37
C PHE A 722 15.42 -21.20 4.18
N VAL A 723 16.46 -21.84 3.67
CA VAL A 723 16.54 -23.30 3.50
C VAL A 723 17.65 -23.82 4.40
N SER A 724 17.30 -24.72 5.31
CA SER A 724 18.25 -25.36 6.23
C SER A 724 18.99 -26.55 5.57
N PRO A 725 20.18 -26.93 6.07
CA PRO A 725 20.87 -28.13 5.59
C PRO A 725 20.05 -29.41 5.77
N ALA A 726 19.27 -29.50 6.86
CA ALA A 726 18.39 -30.63 7.12
C ALA A 726 17.28 -30.78 6.05
N GLN A 727 16.71 -29.67 5.56
CA GLN A 727 15.78 -29.70 4.44
C GLN A 727 16.47 -30.17 3.16
N VAL A 728 17.68 -29.69 2.85
CA VAL A 728 18.43 -30.15 1.68
C VAL A 728 18.72 -31.65 1.76
N ALA A 729 19.18 -32.15 2.92
CA ALA A 729 19.44 -33.57 3.16
C ALA A 729 18.19 -34.44 2.94
N ALA A 730 17.03 -34.00 3.45
CA ALA A 730 15.75 -34.69 3.25
C ALA A 730 15.34 -34.73 1.77
N ILE A 731 15.45 -33.59 1.06
CA ILE A 731 15.14 -33.50 -0.37
C ILE A 731 16.09 -34.38 -1.19
N ARG A 732 17.39 -34.40 -0.85
CA ARG A 732 18.40 -35.26 -1.47
C ARG A 732 18.09 -36.74 -1.29
N ALA A 733 17.74 -37.16 -0.07
CA ALA A 733 17.32 -38.54 0.20
C ALA A 733 16.07 -38.92 -0.60
N ASN A 734 15.05 -38.05 -0.60
CA ASN A 734 13.78 -38.28 -1.31
C ASN A 734 13.90 -38.27 -2.84
N THR A 735 14.97 -37.69 -3.39
CA THR A 735 15.20 -37.57 -4.84
C THR A 735 16.39 -38.39 -5.34
N ASN A 736 16.94 -39.31 -4.54
CA ASN A 736 18.09 -40.14 -4.92
C ASN A 736 17.86 -41.06 -6.13
N LYS A 737 16.60 -41.32 -6.51
CA LYS A 737 16.19 -42.08 -7.70
C LYS A 737 16.01 -41.22 -8.97
N GLN A 738 16.14 -39.90 -8.88
CA GLN A 738 16.04 -39.03 -10.05
C GLN A 738 17.23 -39.29 -10.99
N ALA A 739 16.92 -39.78 -12.20
CA ALA A 739 17.91 -40.03 -13.23
C ALA A 739 17.93 -38.88 -14.25
N GLY A 740 19.08 -38.22 -14.40
CA GLY A 740 19.26 -37.11 -15.34
C GLY A 740 18.58 -35.80 -14.91
N MET A 741 18.74 -34.79 -15.76
CA MET A 741 18.21 -33.44 -15.52
C MET A 741 16.68 -33.42 -15.59
N TYR A 742 16.06 -32.52 -14.82
CA TYR A 742 14.63 -32.29 -14.94
C TYR A 742 14.28 -31.53 -16.22
N LYS A 743 13.07 -31.77 -16.73
CA LYS A 743 12.35 -30.79 -17.57
C LYS A 743 11.39 -30.01 -16.68
N PHE A 744 11.22 -28.72 -16.93
CA PHE A 744 10.44 -27.82 -16.07
C PHE A 744 9.05 -28.35 -15.70
N GLU A 745 8.23 -28.71 -16.70
CA GLU A 745 6.87 -29.26 -16.50
C GLU A 745 6.84 -30.59 -15.73
N SER A 746 7.94 -31.35 -15.72
CA SER A 746 8.06 -32.60 -14.95
C SER A 746 8.47 -32.34 -13.50
N LEU A 747 9.35 -31.36 -13.28
CA LEU A 747 9.73 -30.91 -11.94
C LEU A 747 8.55 -30.28 -11.20
N MET A 748 7.78 -29.40 -11.84
CA MET A 748 6.69 -28.67 -11.18
C MET A 748 5.54 -29.58 -10.73
N LYS A 749 5.41 -30.79 -11.28
CA LYS A 749 4.47 -31.83 -10.80
C LYS A 749 4.95 -32.57 -9.54
N GLN A 750 6.22 -32.39 -9.17
CA GLN A 750 6.88 -33.06 -8.04
C GLN A 750 7.29 -32.09 -6.93
N VAL A 751 7.21 -30.78 -7.18
CA VAL A 751 7.44 -29.73 -6.18
C VAL A 751 6.10 -29.39 -5.53
N PRO A 752 5.98 -29.42 -4.19
CA PRO A 752 4.80 -28.95 -3.49
C PRO A 752 4.44 -27.50 -3.84
N VAL A 753 3.17 -27.25 -4.08
CA VAL A 753 2.61 -25.92 -4.36
C VAL A 753 1.64 -25.53 -3.26
N GLU A 754 1.50 -24.22 -3.05
CA GLU A 754 0.55 -23.68 -2.08
C GLU A 754 -0.90 -23.87 -2.58
N PHE A 755 -1.73 -24.47 -1.73
CA PHE A 755 -3.18 -24.47 -1.88
C PHE A 755 -3.73 -23.22 -1.21
N VAL A 756 -4.11 -22.24 -2.02
CA VAL A 756 -4.67 -20.96 -1.55
C VAL A 756 -6.18 -21.13 -1.29
N PRO A 757 -6.70 -20.73 -0.12
CA PRO A 757 -8.13 -20.76 0.16
C PRO A 757 -8.98 -19.91 -0.81
N ASP A 758 -10.14 -20.43 -1.18
CA ASP A 758 -11.18 -19.70 -1.91
C ASP A 758 -12.53 -19.77 -1.15
N GLN A 759 -13.63 -19.38 -1.80
CA GLN A 759 -14.98 -19.39 -1.18
C GLN A 759 -15.60 -20.79 -1.04
N SER A 760 -15.06 -21.83 -1.70
CA SER A 760 -15.55 -23.20 -1.66
C SER A 760 -15.01 -24.02 -0.49
N TRP A 761 -13.93 -23.56 0.14
CA TRP A 761 -13.36 -24.17 1.34
C TRP A 761 -14.25 -23.90 2.55
N LYS A 762 -14.45 -24.91 3.41
CA LYS A 762 -15.15 -24.73 4.68
C LYS A 762 -14.20 -24.92 5.85
N PHE A 763 -14.42 -24.15 6.91
CA PHE A 763 -13.57 -24.16 8.09
C PHE A 763 -14.41 -24.44 9.33
N TYR A 764 -13.86 -25.23 10.24
CA TYR A 764 -14.46 -25.52 11.54
C TYR A 764 -13.38 -25.42 12.61
N ALA A 765 -13.71 -24.87 13.77
CA ALA A 765 -12.90 -25.01 14.96
C ALA A 765 -13.81 -25.17 16.18
N SER A 766 -13.36 -25.92 17.19
CA SER A 766 -14.14 -26.15 18.41
C SER A 766 -14.34 -24.87 19.23
N HIS A 767 -13.43 -23.90 19.08
CA HIS A 767 -13.45 -22.59 19.71
C HIS A 767 -12.97 -21.54 18.71
N THR A 768 -13.54 -20.33 18.73
CA THR A 768 -13.06 -19.19 17.94
C THR A 768 -13.43 -17.90 18.65
N ALA A 769 -12.51 -16.95 18.71
CA ALA A 769 -12.73 -15.59 19.17
C ALA A 769 -12.14 -14.61 18.16
N SER A 770 -12.71 -13.40 18.10
CA SER A 770 -12.13 -12.30 17.33
C SER A 770 -10.79 -11.87 17.92
N THR A 771 -9.82 -11.54 17.06
CA THR A 771 -8.46 -11.14 17.46
C THR A 771 -8.27 -9.62 17.56
N ARG A 772 -9.25 -8.82 17.12
CA ARG A 772 -9.25 -7.34 17.22
C ARG A 772 -10.65 -6.73 17.37
N VAL A 773 -10.72 -5.45 17.73
CA VAL A 773 -11.96 -4.67 17.58
C VAL A 773 -12.38 -4.66 16.10
N GLY A 774 -13.69 -4.75 15.85
CA GLY A 774 -14.27 -4.89 14.50
C GLY A 774 -13.98 -6.21 13.76
N GLY A 775 -13.11 -7.07 14.30
CA GLY A 775 -12.72 -8.34 13.68
C GLY A 775 -13.79 -9.41 13.74
N ASN A 776 -13.79 -10.31 12.75
CA ASN A 776 -14.79 -11.36 12.62
C ASN A 776 -14.29 -12.65 13.28
N ALA A 777 -15.10 -13.27 14.14
CA ALA A 777 -14.75 -14.52 14.81
C ALA A 777 -14.86 -15.71 13.83
N SER A 778 -13.83 -15.94 13.00
CA SER A 778 -13.81 -16.96 11.96
C SER A 778 -12.54 -17.83 12.00
N PRO A 779 -12.61 -19.17 11.87
CA PRO A 779 -11.41 -20.00 11.68
C PRO A 779 -10.66 -19.71 10.37
N LYS A 780 -11.32 -19.10 9.37
CA LYS A 780 -10.70 -18.72 8.10
C LYS A 780 -9.57 -17.70 8.28
N SER A 781 -9.61 -16.86 9.32
CA SER A 781 -8.56 -15.87 9.60
C SER A 781 -7.21 -16.48 9.96
N ALA A 782 -7.13 -17.80 10.22
CA ALA A 782 -5.85 -18.49 10.36
C ALA A 782 -4.96 -18.31 9.12
N PHE A 783 -5.54 -18.15 7.93
CA PHE A 783 -4.85 -18.06 6.63
C PHE A 783 -4.44 -16.64 6.23
N ASN A 784 -4.94 -15.61 6.92
CA ASN A 784 -4.64 -14.21 6.63
C ASN A 784 -3.81 -13.59 7.78
N TYR A 785 -3.67 -12.27 7.80
CA TYR A 785 -2.95 -11.57 8.87
C TYR A 785 -3.83 -11.18 10.07
N GLU A 786 -5.16 -11.25 10.00
CA GLU A 786 -6.04 -11.08 11.17
C GLU A 786 -5.75 -12.17 12.21
N GLY A 787 -5.52 -13.40 11.74
CA GLY A 787 -5.18 -14.54 12.59
C GLY A 787 -6.38 -15.11 13.33
N TRP A 788 -6.31 -16.39 13.67
CA TRP A 788 -7.32 -17.11 14.44
C TRP A 788 -6.83 -17.37 15.87
N SER A 789 -7.76 -17.40 16.81
CA SER A 789 -7.51 -17.72 18.23
C SER A 789 -8.68 -18.45 18.85
N THR A 790 -8.39 -19.39 19.75
CA THR A 790 -9.41 -20.05 20.60
C THR A 790 -10.04 -19.08 21.61
N GLY A 791 -9.37 -17.97 21.96
CA GLY A 791 -9.81 -17.00 22.97
C GLY A 791 -9.87 -17.50 24.41
N LYS A 792 -9.59 -18.80 24.63
CA LYS A 792 -9.58 -19.50 25.92
C LYS A 792 -8.33 -20.38 26.01
N THR A 793 -7.90 -20.68 27.24
CA THR A 793 -6.75 -21.55 27.52
C THR A 793 -6.81 -22.87 26.74
N GLN A 794 -5.67 -23.32 26.24
CA GLN A 794 -5.53 -24.58 25.49
C GLN A 794 -6.05 -25.76 26.30
N GLU A 795 -7.06 -26.45 25.76
CA GLU A 795 -7.62 -27.69 26.32
C GLU A 795 -7.31 -28.86 25.38
N LYS A 796 -7.20 -30.05 25.98
CA LYS A 796 -7.12 -31.30 25.22
C LYS A 796 -8.36 -31.43 24.32
N ASP A 797 -8.17 -32.03 23.15
CA ASP A 797 -9.21 -32.30 22.16
C ASP A 797 -9.80 -31.03 21.48
N MET A 798 -9.24 -29.83 21.69
CA MET A 798 -9.52 -28.67 20.83
C MET A 798 -9.09 -28.95 19.37
N VAL A 799 -9.90 -28.52 18.41
CA VAL A 799 -9.76 -28.82 16.97
C VAL A 799 -9.77 -27.56 16.12
N PHE A 800 -8.92 -27.54 15.09
CA PHE A 800 -9.02 -26.68 13.90
C PHE A 800 -9.08 -27.57 12.66
N GLN A 801 -10.05 -27.37 11.77
CA GLN A 801 -10.36 -28.25 10.64
C GLN A 801 -10.64 -27.48 9.35
N VAL A 802 -10.21 -28.05 8.23
CA VAL A 802 -10.49 -27.59 6.87
C VAL A 802 -11.18 -28.72 6.08
N GLU A 803 -12.29 -28.39 5.43
CA GLU A 803 -12.89 -29.17 4.33
C GLU A 803 -12.50 -28.51 3.00
N PHE A 804 -11.87 -29.29 2.13
CA PHE A 804 -11.44 -28.86 0.80
C PHE A 804 -12.53 -29.18 -0.24
N PRO A 805 -12.61 -28.43 -1.37
CA PRO A 805 -13.61 -28.68 -2.41
C PRO A 805 -13.50 -30.08 -3.04
N ALA A 806 -12.29 -30.61 -3.13
CA ALA A 806 -11.96 -31.92 -3.69
C ALA A 806 -10.91 -32.63 -2.82
N GLU A 807 -10.57 -33.87 -3.17
CA GLU A 807 -9.41 -34.55 -2.59
C GLU A 807 -8.11 -33.99 -3.19
N PHE A 808 -7.15 -33.67 -2.33
CA PHE A 808 -5.79 -33.25 -2.71
C PHE A 808 -4.75 -34.13 -2.01
N THR A 809 -3.51 -34.10 -2.50
CA THR A 809 -2.37 -34.80 -1.84
C THR A 809 -1.52 -33.78 -1.09
N PHE A 810 -1.69 -33.71 0.23
CA PHE A 810 -1.00 -32.78 1.11
C PHE A 810 0.37 -33.29 1.54
N SER A 811 1.31 -32.35 1.76
CA SER A 811 2.66 -32.63 2.26
C SER A 811 3.03 -31.79 3.48
N GLU A 812 2.58 -30.53 3.60
CA GLU A 812 3.00 -29.66 4.70
C GLU A 812 1.90 -28.66 5.14
N PHE A 813 1.88 -28.34 6.44
CA PHE A 813 1.20 -27.17 7.00
C PHE A 813 2.23 -26.19 7.55
N HIS A 814 2.17 -24.93 7.13
CA HIS A 814 2.96 -23.85 7.75
C HIS A 814 2.00 -22.89 8.45
N PHE A 815 2.35 -22.36 9.62
CA PHE A 815 1.63 -21.25 10.26
C PHE A 815 2.54 -20.52 11.24
N THR A 816 2.11 -19.33 11.67
CA THR A 816 2.81 -18.54 12.69
C THR A 816 2.02 -18.50 14.00
N SER A 817 2.72 -18.54 15.13
CA SER A 817 2.15 -18.41 16.48
C SER A 817 2.99 -17.45 17.31
N ASN A 818 2.52 -16.22 17.49
CA ASN A 818 3.24 -15.16 18.18
C ASN A 818 2.72 -14.96 19.60
N SER A 819 3.62 -15.07 20.59
CA SER A 819 3.33 -14.77 21.99
C SER A 819 2.98 -13.29 22.16
N GLY A 820 1.88 -12.99 22.85
CA GLY A 820 1.50 -11.62 23.21
C GLY A 820 2.02 -11.22 24.58
N PHE A 821 2.03 -9.92 24.91
CA PHE A 821 2.21 -9.48 26.30
C PHE A 821 1.05 -9.97 27.16
N LYS A 822 1.33 -10.31 28.42
CA LYS A 822 0.30 -10.70 29.38
C LYS A 822 -0.71 -9.56 29.59
N LYS A 823 -2.01 -9.87 29.46
CA LYS A 823 -3.09 -8.87 29.46
C LYS A 823 -3.06 -8.04 30.75
N GLY A 824 -3.03 -6.72 30.61
CA GLY A 824 -3.00 -5.77 31.74
C GLY A 824 -1.59 -5.31 32.15
N GLN A 825 -0.51 -5.97 31.69
CA GLN A 825 0.84 -5.46 31.89
C GLN A 825 1.22 -4.47 30.77
N ARG A 826 1.69 -3.28 31.15
CA ARG A 826 2.48 -2.40 30.28
C ARG A 826 3.97 -2.68 30.56
N PRO A 827 4.81 -2.96 29.55
CA PRO A 827 6.25 -3.06 29.75
C PRO A 827 6.80 -1.79 30.44
N LYS A 828 7.44 -1.96 31.59
CA LYS A 828 8.21 -0.87 32.23
C LYS A 828 9.62 -0.83 31.65
N ALA A 829 10.19 0.37 31.55
CA ALA A 829 11.55 0.53 31.09
C ALA A 829 12.54 -0.18 32.03
N GLY A 830 13.29 -1.16 31.50
CA GLY A 830 14.27 -1.94 32.25
C GLY A 830 13.79 -3.28 32.80
N GLU A 831 12.50 -3.60 32.70
CA GLU A 831 11.95 -4.93 33.06
C GLU A 831 11.77 -5.80 31.81
N THR A 832 12.12 -7.09 31.89
CA THR A 832 11.80 -8.07 30.84
C THR A 832 10.29 -8.35 30.86
N PRO A 833 9.53 -8.13 29.77
CA PRO A 833 8.09 -8.35 29.78
C PRO A 833 7.72 -9.83 29.92
N GLU A 834 6.62 -10.12 30.62
CA GLU A 834 6.02 -11.46 30.61
C GLU A 834 5.19 -11.66 29.33
N PHE A 835 5.29 -12.85 28.74
CA PHE A 835 4.61 -13.21 27.50
C PHE A 835 3.65 -14.38 27.70
N THR A 836 2.43 -14.23 27.20
CA THR A 836 1.47 -15.31 27.04
C THR A 836 1.83 -16.12 25.79
N HIS A 837 2.32 -17.34 25.99
CA HIS A 837 2.79 -18.23 24.92
C HIS A 837 1.63 -18.95 24.21
N THR A 838 1.21 -18.44 23.05
CA THR A 838 -0.02 -18.87 22.33
C THR A 838 0.16 -19.99 21.30
N TYR A 839 1.40 -20.48 21.10
CA TYR A 839 1.67 -21.60 20.20
C TYR A 839 1.09 -22.91 20.72
N PRO A 840 0.63 -23.82 19.86
CA PRO A 840 0.07 -25.10 20.29
C PRO A 840 1.15 -25.97 20.95
N ARG A 841 0.88 -26.58 22.10
CA ARG A 841 1.90 -27.40 22.80
C ARG A 841 2.18 -28.73 22.13
N ASN A 842 1.13 -29.45 21.73
CA ASN A 842 1.22 -30.78 21.13
C ASN A 842 0.04 -31.01 20.18
N ILE A 843 0.32 -31.18 18.89
CA ILE A 843 -0.65 -31.41 17.82
C ILE A 843 -0.59 -32.86 17.32
N THR A 844 -1.77 -33.42 17.12
CA THR A 844 -2.05 -34.55 16.23
C THR A 844 -2.70 -34.02 14.96
N VAL A 845 -2.21 -34.44 13.79
CA VAL A 845 -2.82 -34.17 12.48
C VAL A 845 -3.61 -35.40 12.05
N GLU A 846 -4.89 -35.20 11.77
CA GLU A 846 -5.78 -36.25 11.30
C GLU A 846 -6.35 -35.91 9.91
N ALA A 847 -6.51 -36.93 9.07
CA ALA A 847 -6.95 -36.82 7.69
C ALA A 847 -8.17 -37.72 7.43
N SER A 848 -9.06 -37.29 6.53
CA SER A 848 -10.19 -38.08 6.05
C SER A 848 -10.55 -37.75 4.60
N THR A 849 -11.15 -38.70 3.87
CA THR A 849 -11.73 -38.49 2.54
C THR A 849 -13.25 -38.26 2.58
N ASN A 850 -13.93 -38.76 3.63
CA ASN A 850 -15.40 -38.69 3.78
C ASN A 850 -15.87 -37.86 4.99
N GLY A 851 -14.97 -37.49 5.90
CA GLY A 851 -15.27 -36.68 7.09
C GLY A 851 -15.74 -37.50 8.31
N SER A 852 -15.98 -38.80 8.16
CA SER A 852 -16.30 -39.73 9.25
C SER A 852 -15.08 -40.57 9.67
N ASP A 853 -14.31 -41.05 8.70
CA ASP A 853 -13.23 -42.00 8.93
C ASP A 853 -11.91 -41.24 9.03
N TRP A 854 -11.49 -40.94 10.26
CA TRP A 854 -10.30 -40.16 10.55
C TRP A 854 -9.10 -41.05 10.82
N LYS A 855 -7.97 -40.74 10.17
CA LYS A 855 -6.67 -41.39 10.40
C LYS A 855 -5.66 -40.37 10.89
N VAL A 856 -4.92 -40.70 11.95
CA VAL A 856 -3.74 -39.94 12.36
C VAL A 856 -2.67 -40.10 11.28
N VAL A 857 -2.23 -38.98 10.70
CA VAL A 857 -1.18 -38.95 9.65
C VAL A 857 0.13 -38.34 10.14
N GLN A 858 0.08 -37.58 11.24
CA GLN A 858 1.24 -37.09 11.97
C GLN A 858 0.85 -36.86 13.43
N ALA A 859 1.75 -37.11 14.38
CA ALA A 859 1.48 -37.02 15.82
C ALA A 859 2.66 -36.44 16.60
N ASN A 860 2.42 -36.02 17.83
CA ASN A 860 3.43 -35.46 18.75
C ASN A 860 4.14 -34.21 18.21
N VAL A 861 3.45 -33.41 17.40
CA VAL A 861 4.01 -32.21 16.79
C VAL A 861 4.01 -31.08 17.80
N LYS A 862 5.19 -30.73 18.32
CA LYS A 862 5.35 -29.62 19.25
C LYS A 862 5.39 -28.30 18.49
N GLY A 863 4.54 -27.36 18.88
CA GLY A 863 4.59 -26.00 18.34
C GLY A 863 5.64 -25.14 19.03
N THR A 864 6.07 -24.09 18.33
CA THR A 864 7.08 -23.12 18.75
C THR A 864 6.58 -21.69 18.58
N GLN A 865 7.19 -20.74 19.28
CA GLN A 865 6.97 -19.32 19.01
C GLN A 865 7.53 -18.95 17.62
N GLY A 866 6.77 -18.15 16.86
CA GLY A 866 7.12 -17.77 15.49
C GLY A 866 6.62 -18.82 14.48
N ASP A 867 7.47 -19.17 13.52
CA ASP A 867 7.13 -20.08 12.43
C ASP A 867 7.02 -21.54 12.91
N ASN A 868 6.00 -22.24 12.42
CA ASN A 868 5.73 -23.65 12.67
C ASN A 868 5.56 -24.36 11.31
N ILE A 869 6.31 -25.45 11.09
CA ILE A 869 6.22 -26.28 9.88
C ILE A 869 5.89 -27.71 10.32
N ILE A 870 4.76 -28.23 9.85
CA ILE A 870 4.33 -29.61 10.07
C ILE A 870 4.44 -30.38 8.75
N THR A 871 5.51 -31.16 8.60
CA THR A 871 5.68 -32.09 7.48
C THR A 871 4.84 -33.35 7.68
N LEU A 872 4.23 -33.83 6.60
CA LEU A 872 3.39 -35.02 6.51
C LEU A 872 4.01 -36.03 5.52
N PRO A 873 3.73 -37.34 5.65
CA PRO A 873 3.77 -38.21 4.49
C PRO A 873 2.76 -37.73 3.44
N ALA A 874 2.98 -38.03 2.16
CA ALA A 874 2.07 -37.64 1.08
C ALA A 874 0.63 -38.17 1.35
N THR A 875 -0.27 -37.26 1.76
CA THR A 875 -1.55 -37.60 2.38
C THR A 875 -2.68 -37.17 1.47
N ARG A 876 -3.37 -38.14 0.85
CA ARG A 876 -4.58 -37.89 0.06
C ARG A 876 -5.80 -37.72 0.97
N ALA A 877 -6.41 -36.53 0.97
CA ALA A 877 -7.56 -36.21 1.84
C ALA A 877 -8.48 -35.13 1.25
N LYS A 878 -9.74 -35.12 1.72
CA LYS A 878 -10.71 -34.02 1.52
C LYS A 878 -10.97 -33.23 2.81
N PHE A 879 -10.61 -33.79 3.95
CA PHE A 879 -10.72 -33.16 5.27
C PHE A 879 -9.40 -33.33 6.01
N MET A 880 -8.90 -32.24 6.60
CA MET A 880 -7.73 -32.25 7.47
C MET A 880 -8.06 -31.53 8.76
N ARG A 881 -7.65 -32.06 9.91
CA ARG A 881 -7.78 -31.39 11.20
C ARG A 881 -6.50 -31.45 12.03
N LEU A 882 -6.17 -30.32 12.63
CA LEU A 882 -5.16 -30.16 13.68
C LEU A 882 -5.90 -30.28 15.02
N LYS A 883 -5.41 -31.15 15.91
CA LYS A 883 -6.06 -31.45 17.19
C LYS A 883 -5.05 -31.37 18.33
N LEU A 884 -5.37 -30.66 19.41
CA LEU A 884 -4.53 -30.61 20.60
C LEU A 884 -4.57 -31.95 21.35
N ALA A 885 -3.40 -32.58 21.51
CA ALA A 885 -3.26 -33.85 22.22
C ALA A 885 -3.24 -33.69 23.76
N GLU A 886 -2.93 -32.48 24.24
CA GLU A 886 -2.88 -32.08 25.65
C GLU A 886 -3.35 -30.63 25.81
N GLY A 887 -3.74 -30.26 27.04
CA GLY A 887 -4.05 -28.87 27.40
C GLY A 887 -2.92 -28.21 28.19
N VAL A 888 -3.08 -26.93 28.52
CA VAL A 888 -2.14 -26.16 29.35
C VAL A 888 -2.77 -25.84 30.70
N THR A 889 -2.10 -26.23 31.79
CA THR A 889 -2.43 -25.75 33.13
C THR A 889 -1.96 -24.30 33.26
N ALA A 890 -2.89 -23.35 33.17
CA ALA A 890 -2.61 -21.94 33.39
C ALA A 890 -2.56 -21.60 34.89
N ALA A 891 -1.85 -20.53 35.24
CA ALA A 891 -1.98 -19.91 36.56
C ALA A 891 -3.38 -19.26 36.70
N VAL A 892 -3.82 -19.03 37.94
CA VAL A 892 -5.07 -18.29 38.20
C VAL A 892 -5.01 -16.94 37.47
N ASP A 893 -6.11 -16.61 36.78
CA ASP A 893 -6.29 -15.42 35.94
C ASP A 893 -5.43 -15.30 34.66
N ASP A 894 -4.72 -16.35 34.23
CA ASP A 894 -4.00 -16.37 32.95
C ASP A 894 -4.76 -17.14 31.85
N VAL A 895 -4.88 -16.54 30.66
CA VAL A 895 -5.54 -17.15 29.49
C VAL A 895 -4.49 -17.43 28.44
N THR A 896 -4.19 -18.71 28.20
CA THR A 896 -3.16 -19.13 27.24
C THR A 896 -3.79 -19.77 26.00
N PRO A 897 -4.29 -18.99 25.02
CA PRO A 897 -5.01 -19.52 23.87
C PRO A 897 -4.11 -20.29 22.91
N TRP A 898 -4.71 -21.09 22.03
CA TRP A 898 -4.05 -21.51 20.79
C TRP A 898 -4.39 -20.49 19.71
N SER A 899 -3.35 -19.91 19.11
CA SER A 899 -3.48 -19.00 17.97
C SER A 899 -2.66 -19.46 16.77
N MET A 900 -3.20 -19.25 15.57
CA MET A 900 -2.51 -19.48 14.30
C MET A 900 -2.78 -18.32 13.34
N ARG A 901 -1.77 -17.92 12.57
CA ARG A 901 -1.85 -16.81 11.59
C ARG A 901 -0.98 -17.08 10.38
N SER A 902 -1.34 -16.52 9.22
CA SER A 902 -0.63 -16.71 7.95
C SER A 902 -0.42 -18.19 7.59
N MET A 903 -1.43 -19.01 7.89
CA MET A 903 -1.44 -20.45 7.62
C MET A 903 -1.39 -20.73 6.11
N LYS A 904 -0.53 -21.66 5.72
CA LYS A 904 -0.36 -22.15 4.34
C LYS A 904 -0.41 -23.67 4.34
N ILE A 905 -0.94 -24.23 3.25
CA ILE A 905 -1.04 -25.67 3.06
C ILE A 905 -0.35 -26.00 1.74
N PHE A 906 0.60 -26.93 1.77
CA PHE A 906 1.35 -27.37 0.59
C PHE A 906 1.00 -28.81 0.23
N GLY A 907 1.09 -29.10 -1.06
CA GLY A 907 0.96 -30.45 -1.58
C GLY A 907 1.12 -30.52 -3.10
N LEU A 908 0.83 -31.68 -3.68
CA LEU A 908 0.99 -31.95 -5.11
C LEU A 908 -0.37 -31.79 -5.83
N ARG A 909 -0.32 -31.24 -7.05
CA ARG A 909 -1.45 -31.07 -7.97
C ARG A 909 -1.51 -32.16 -9.03
#